data_AF-A0AAW0ZE71-F1
#
_entry.id   AF-A0AAW0ZE71-F1
#
_cell.length_a   1.000
_cell.length_b   1.000
_cell.length_c   1.000
_cell.angle_alpha   90.00
_cell.angle_beta   90.00
_cell.angle_gamma   90.00
#
_symmetry.space_group_name_H-M   'P 1'
#
loop_
_entity.id
_entity.type
_entity.pdbx_description
1 polymer ?
#
loop_
_entity_poly.entity_id
_entity_poly.type
_entity_poly.pdbx_seq_one_letter_code
_entity_poly.pdbx_strand_id
1 'polypeptide(L)'
;MWWLFLLNYVTIGSSLRLAAYISSGGLHGEIRFEKASETSVKIRFSLQTTLQYPDQQWLWSVTQFPVDYTRINDRCSRQYVGESVIDLTDLVGPIDMPGNETGSVEISGISLTGEMGLWGKGLILQDTYSSRTICASITVLEKNVEKFAEARFLESIAGNVWFRWLGGHGGDNTSDTIIYINLYHVNNKIRLQGTKYTEHHWKIYVTDIFDISKDKSNCNILQTVFDPDNAGNNKAIGDIDERLGKIKIAVDHHNRYKTVYKDSKLSLLPSTDLLGPHRQLYLVIFHPKHDDSILLCSKINHRKPIFAKTLINAHGIKGEVSLTQVTPFDPTWVNVSLTPINDLETRLRYATKIKSYNIHELPPDPMKVSNNSTEICETTKKIYNPSNINITDIPPAGLGTQDQYAIGDLSGKLQGRKEGSYHYDILPGSAKLSGIYWDTYLPLSGMYSVIHRSLVLHKYNETDNKSIIPWICGTLNLYLPDNIGQIQMMTAQVIYRYPIVGKIIFRQSKNDPQMDTTIIIENLVHADGNALNNSELHRWMIHDNPPGKDYYNWTGRCLSTGEPYNPYKVEWNSSIFNEYCSMSEVSLCRVGDLTRHGTIDIAGRKLYGTLLTRRLFTDTMLPLSGPHSILGKSLVIYDDHGPRLRGERLACSIISETYRRKAVARDWFGNGETISLRGKLEFLQQNEYDITNVELNLDGLHGKMSGYHVHMTPIEQDLEFPCESTSLYGHWNPFDVNVNNILSPREGTTDQYEMGDLSGKFGTLENRKRYVKTFNDTMLPLFGPTSILGRSIVIHKKEKNLRWACSTIERGYSPSEAIELRAIASFHHPQGFAYGYIRMTQLIHQDGTQSETIIETKLRHPGKHNRNITKNHNWAIYVNPVGVDAAVHVKDTRCVAGGYIWNPYFTQLADPLNDDLYKQECGPDLPLRCYVGDISGRLGPIDIGLQRQVFTDSNFPLGGPISAMGRSIVIFDTNFGTNRFACANIEPDNDIVKYTNIRKPPRFVVAQFLEDVRKIMGIPDWMLSIDIRKTKILHNGACIQFLIHFKGPIANILEQDFNKLISTGRLDTPSLYIPGYVPTKRKTTLGYRQCGSQDPNDKNFKFFLQNISLQLCPKLILIVTLCIIIKLL
;
A
#
# COMPACT_ATOMS: atom_id res chain seq x y z
N MET A 1 -40.76 46.27 -35.56
CA MET A 1 -40.89 45.33 -34.43
C MET A 1 -39.58 44.56 -34.31
N TRP A 2 -38.69 45.03 -33.43
CA TRP A 2 -37.51 44.30 -32.95
C TRP A 2 -37.84 43.84 -31.53
N TRP A 3 -37.64 42.56 -31.22
CA TRP A 3 -37.71 42.05 -29.85
C TRP A 3 -36.30 41.84 -29.33
N LEU A 4 -35.88 42.73 -28.43
CA LEU A 4 -34.71 42.60 -27.57
C LEU A 4 -35.05 41.62 -26.44
N PHE A 5 -34.39 40.46 -26.42
CA PHE A 5 -34.25 39.68 -25.18
C PHE A 5 -32.99 40.18 -24.46
N LEU A 6 -33.21 41.03 -23.45
CA LEU A 6 -32.22 41.34 -22.42
C LEU A 6 -32.00 40.07 -21.58
N LEU A 7 -30.90 39.36 -21.85
CA LEU A 7 -30.32 38.46 -20.86
C LEU A 7 -29.78 39.32 -19.71
N ASN A 8 -30.56 39.45 -18.64
CA ASN A 8 -30.03 39.81 -17.34
C ASN A 8 -29.10 38.68 -16.90
N TYR A 9 -27.80 38.89 -17.07
CA TYR A 9 -26.80 38.18 -16.29
C TYR A 9 -26.99 38.59 -14.83
N VAL A 10 -27.80 37.82 -14.09
CA VAL A 10 -27.73 37.83 -12.63
C VAL A 10 -26.40 37.18 -12.28
N THR A 11 -25.38 38.01 -12.08
CA THR A 11 -24.20 37.60 -11.33
C THR A 11 -24.68 37.26 -9.93
N ILE A 12 -24.86 35.96 -9.65
CA ILE A 12 -25.04 35.46 -8.29
C ILE A 12 -23.69 35.66 -7.61
N GLY A 13 -23.49 36.85 -7.03
CA GLY A 13 -22.41 37.03 -6.06
C GLY A 13 -22.73 36.13 -4.89
N SER A 14 -21.94 35.07 -4.68
CA SER A 14 -22.05 34.23 -3.50
C SER A 14 -21.66 35.07 -2.29
N SER A 15 -22.64 35.56 -1.52
CA SER A 15 -22.38 36.15 -0.21
C SER A 15 -21.81 35.08 0.71
N LEU A 16 -20.71 35.39 1.41
CA LEU A 16 -20.09 34.51 2.42
C LEU A 16 -21.13 34.10 3.48
N ARG A 17 -21.20 32.81 3.81
CA ARG A 17 -22.05 32.28 4.88
C ARG A 17 -21.23 31.45 5.84
N LEU A 18 -21.52 31.60 7.12
CA LEU A 18 -20.86 30.84 8.18
C LEU A 18 -21.86 29.89 8.86
N ALA A 19 -21.36 28.79 9.41
CA ALA A 19 -22.15 27.85 10.17
C ALA A 19 -21.37 27.32 11.39
N ALA A 20 -22.09 27.04 12.47
CA ALA A 20 -21.60 26.32 13.63
C ALA A 20 -22.46 25.08 13.84
N TYR A 21 -21.82 23.91 13.92
CA TYR A 21 -22.46 22.61 14.07
C TYR A 21 -22.31 22.11 15.50
N ILE A 22 -23.42 21.80 16.16
CA ILE A 22 -23.47 21.50 17.59
C ILE A 22 -24.07 20.11 17.76
N SER A 23 -23.37 19.23 18.48
CA SER A 23 -23.89 17.90 18.82
C SER A 23 -23.21 17.38 20.09
N SER A 24 -23.51 18.02 21.22
CA SER A 24 -22.92 17.65 22.51
C SER A 24 -23.82 18.06 23.66
N GLY A 25 -23.64 17.43 24.83
CA GLY A 25 -24.29 17.86 26.06
C GLY A 25 -25.82 17.87 25.98
N GLY A 26 -26.42 17.04 25.14
CA GLY A 26 -27.87 16.95 24.96
C GLY A 26 -28.51 17.94 23.97
N LEU A 27 -27.72 18.78 23.29
CA LEU A 27 -28.17 19.70 22.24
C LEU A 27 -27.59 19.30 20.87
N HIS A 28 -28.44 19.21 19.85
CA HIS A 28 -28.05 18.88 18.48
C HIS A 28 -28.62 19.88 17.47
N GLY A 29 -27.83 20.33 16.50
CA GLY A 29 -28.30 21.13 15.38
C GLY A 29 -27.24 22.06 14.80
N GLU A 30 -27.68 23.08 14.08
CA GLU A 30 -26.80 24.05 13.43
C GLU A 30 -27.25 25.50 13.66
N ILE A 31 -26.28 26.40 13.70
CA ILE A 31 -26.47 27.85 13.76
C ILE A 31 -25.77 28.46 12.56
N ARG A 32 -26.52 29.16 11.70
CA ARG A 32 -26.04 29.81 10.48
C ARG A 32 -25.97 31.31 10.66
N PHE A 33 -24.93 31.92 10.10
CA PHE A 33 -24.70 33.36 10.11
C PHE A 33 -24.64 33.85 8.66
N GLU A 34 -25.58 34.73 8.30
CA GLU A 34 -25.72 35.29 6.96
C GLU A 34 -25.60 36.81 7.02
N LYS A 35 -25.01 37.42 5.99
CA LYS A 35 -24.94 38.89 5.88
C LYS A 35 -26.35 39.45 5.62
N ALA A 36 -26.83 40.33 6.50
CA ALA A 36 -28.08 41.08 6.28
C ALA A 36 -27.80 42.48 5.73
N SER A 37 -26.83 43.19 6.30
CA SER A 37 -26.26 44.45 5.80
C SER A 37 -24.73 44.47 5.98
N GLU A 38 -24.05 45.57 5.65
CA GLU A 38 -22.59 45.71 5.92
C GLU A 38 -22.25 45.63 7.42
N THR A 39 -23.19 45.97 8.29
CA THR A 39 -22.99 46.05 9.75
C THR A 39 -24.01 45.23 10.54
N SER A 40 -24.77 44.35 9.88
CA SER A 40 -25.71 43.44 10.54
C SER A 40 -25.59 42.00 10.03
N VAL A 41 -25.69 41.07 10.97
CA VAL A 41 -25.65 39.63 10.72
C VAL A 41 -26.99 39.02 11.11
N LYS A 42 -27.55 38.22 10.21
CA LYS A 42 -28.72 37.39 10.47
C LYS A 42 -28.28 36.03 10.99
N ILE A 43 -28.65 35.72 12.22
CA ILE A 43 -28.43 34.42 12.85
C ILE A 43 -29.69 33.58 12.68
N ARG A 44 -29.55 32.39 12.11
CA ARG A 44 -30.60 31.37 12.03
C ARG A 44 -30.16 30.14 12.78
N PHE A 45 -30.96 29.64 13.71
CA PHE A 45 -30.65 28.41 14.42
C PHE A 45 -31.75 27.38 14.22
N SER A 46 -31.34 26.13 14.09
CA SER A 46 -32.21 24.96 14.08
C SER A 46 -31.59 23.93 15.00
N LEU A 47 -32.18 23.79 16.17
CA LEU A 47 -31.67 23.03 17.31
C LEU A 47 -32.75 22.08 17.81
N GLN A 48 -32.32 20.94 18.32
CA GLN A 48 -33.15 19.88 18.86
C GLN A 48 -32.52 19.37 20.15
N THR A 49 -33.33 19.13 21.17
CA THR A 49 -32.89 18.53 22.42
C THR A 49 -32.97 17.01 22.35
N THR A 50 -32.05 16.35 23.06
CA THR A 50 -32.10 14.90 23.27
C THR A 50 -33.12 14.53 24.34
N LEU A 51 -33.62 13.29 24.29
CA LEU A 51 -34.57 12.76 25.30
C LEU A 51 -34.03 12.78 26.73
N GLN A 52 -32.72 12.78 26.90
CA GLN A 52 -32.09 12.79 28.23
C GLN A 52 -32.28 14.13 28.95
N TYR A 53 -32.40 15.22 28.19
CA TYR A 53 -32.45 16.57 28.72
C TYR A 53 -33.49 17.37 27.94
N PRO A 54 -34.79 17.17 28.19
CA PRO A 54 -35.84 17.86 27.44
C PRO A 54 -35.82 19.37 27.68
N ASP A 55 -35.62 19.77 28.94
CA ASP A 55 -35.57 21.17 29.38
C ASP A 55 -34.13 21.64 29.50
N GLN A 56 -33.77 22.71 28.77
CA GLN A 56 -32.42 23.27 28.73
C GLN A 56 -32.50 24.78 28.55
N GLN A 57 -31.60 25.53 29.19
CA GLN A 57 -31.44 26.96 28.92
C GLN A 57 -29.96 27.26 28.73
N TRP A 58 -29.62 27.75 27.54
CA TRP A 58 -28.23 27.97 27.16
C TRP A 58 -27.88 29.46 27.12
N LEU A 59 -26.89 29.84 27.94
CA LEU A 59 -26.15 31.09 27.79
C LEU A 59 -25.07 30.88 26.73
N TRP A 60 -24.90 31.81 25.79
CA TRP A 60 -24.07 31.58 24.62
C TRP A 60 -23.26 32.82 24.26
N SER A 61 -21.98 32.60 23.96
CA SER A 61 -21.04 33.66 23.62
C SER A 61 -20.03 33.20 22.58
N VAL A 62 -19.51 34.16 21.82
CA VAL A 62 -18.46 33.94 20.82
C VAL A 62 -17.10 34.03 21.50
N THR A 63 -16.26 33.02 21.32
CA THR A 63 -14.93 32.93 21.94
C THR A 63 -13.82 33.36 20.97
N GLN A 64 -12.61 33.61 21.52
CA GLN A 64 -11.46 34.06 20.72
C GLN A 64 -10.98 33.03 19.69
N PHE A 65 -10.95 31.75 20.06
CA PHE A 65 -10.38 30.66 19.25
C PHE A 65 -11.45 29.68 18.79
N PRO A 66 -11.27 29.08 17.59
CA PRO A 66 -12.12 27.98 17.13
C PRO A 66 -11.85 26.70 17.93
N VAL A 67 -12.79 25.77 17.88
CA VAL A 67 -12.68 24.44 18.50
C VAL A 67 -11.77 23.56 17.64
N ASP A 68 -10.77 22.95 18.26
CA ASP A 68 -9.91 21.94 17.64
C ASP A 68 -10.58 20.55 17.75
N TYR A 69 -11.12 20.05 16.64
CA TYR A 69 -11.83 18.77 16.58
C TYR A 69 -10.91 17.55 16.57
N THR A 70 -9.58 17.74 16.52
CA THR A 70 -8.63 16.63 16.73
C THR A 70 -8.58 16.20 18.20
N ARG A 71 -9.08 17.05 19.11
CA ARG A 71 -9.24 16.78 20.53
C ARG A 71 -10.68 16.38 20.84
N ILE A 72 -10.81 15.33 21.64
CA ILE A 72 -12.11 14.79 22.05
C ILE A 72 -12.45 15.22 23.48
N ASN A 73 -11.47 15.12 24.40
CA ASN A 73 -11.65 15.47 25.81
C ASN A 73 -11.33 16.95 26.07
N ASP A 74 -12.09 17.59 26.96
CA ASP A 74 -11.89 18.96 27.49
C ASP A 74 -11.74 20.08 26.45
N ARG A 75 -12.17 19.83 25.21
CA ARG A 75 -11.98 20.77 24.07
C ARG A 75 -12.69 22.11 24.25
N CYS A 76 -13.73 22.16 25.09
CA CYS A 76 -14.50 23.37 25.38
C CYS A 76 -13.97 24.17 26.58
N SER A 77 -12.88 23.74 27.21
CA SER A 77 -12.29 24.49 28.33
C SER A 77 -11.74 25.84 27.86
N ARG A 78 -11.80 26.86 28.75
CA ARG A 78 -11.33 28.23 28.45
C ARG A 78 -9.86 28.28 28.02
N GLN A 79 -9.03 27.32 28.43
CA GLN A 79 -7.64 27.21 27.99
C GLN A 79 -7.52 27.03 26.46
N TYR A 80 -8.49 26.36 25.82
CA TYR A 80 -8.44 26.05 24.39
C TYR A 80 -9.24 27.02 23.52
N VAL A 81 -10.45 27.39 23.96
CA VAL A 81 -11.35 28.29 23.21
C VAL A 81 -11.13 29.77 23.52
N GLY A 82 -10.42 30.09 24.60
CA GLY A 82 -10.11 31.45 25.04
C GLY A 82 -11.25 32.13 25.80
N GLU A 83 -11.11 33.43 26.02
CA GLU A 83 -12.14 34.25 26.67
C GLU A 83 -13.31 34.56 25.72
N SER A 84 -14.48 34.86 26.29
CA SER A 84 -15.65 35.33 25.54
C SER A 84 -15.42 36.77 25.05
N VAL A 85 -15.62 37.00 23.75
CA VAL A 85 -15.41 38.29 23.09
C VAL A 85 -16.74 39.00 22.82
N ILE A 86 -17.78 38.24 22.47
CA ILE A 86 -19.12 38.76 22.20
C ILE A 86 -20.10 37.90 23.00
N ASP A 87 -20.82 38.51 23.93
CA ASP A 87 -21.90 37.84 24.63
C ASP A 87 -23.18 37.92 23.78
N LEU A 88 -23.63 36.79 23.24
CA LEU A 88 -24.85 36.75 22.43
C LEU A 88 -26.09 36.71 23.33
N THR A 89 -25.98 36.21 24.56
CA THR A 89 -27.09 36.24 25.51
C THR A 89 -27.51 37.65 25.84
N ASP A 90 -26.56 38.57 26.03
CA ASP A 90 -26.87 39.98 26.27
C ASP A 90 -27.54 40.66 25.07
N LEU A 91 -27.22 40.22 23.85
CA LEU A 91 -27.70 40.83 22.60
C LEU A 91 -29.05 40.28 22.13
N VAL A 92 -29.28 38.97 22.25
CA VAL A 92 -30.47 38.29 21.70
C VAL A 92 -31.23 37.42 22.70
N GLY A 93 -30.77 37.35 23.95
CA GLY A 93 -31.35 36.52 24.99
C GLY A 93 -30.78 35.09 25.04
N PRO A 94 -31.09 34.33 26.10
CA PRO A 94 -30.73 32.92 26.22
C PRO A 94 -31.55 32.04 25.26
N ILE A 95 -31.03 30.85 24.96
CA ILE A 95 -31.75 29.85 24.16
C ILE A 95 -32.50 28.91 25.11
N ASP A 96 -33.83 29.08 25.21
CA ASP A 96 -34.71 28.25 26.02
C ASP A 96 -35.29 27.07 25.22
N MET A 97 -35.24 25.87 25.80
CA MET A 97 -35.82 24.65 25.27
C MET A 97 -36.73 24.02 26.33
N PRO A 98 -37.99 23.66 26.00
CA PRO A 98 -38.67 23.86 24.71
C PRO A 98 -39.06 25.34 24.45
N GLY A 99 -39.16 25.75 23.18
CA GLY A 99 -39.62 27.09 22.78
C GLY A 99 -38.80 27.76 21.67
N ASN A 100 -37.47 27.63 21.72
CA ASN A 100 -36.55 28.22 20.73
C ASN A 100 -35.85 27.15 19.87
N GLU A 101 -36.57 26.15 19.38
CA GLU A 101 -36.01 25.08 18.52
C GLU A 101 -35.56 25.62 17.16
N THR A 102 -36.37 26.49 16.57
CA THR A 102 -36.06 27.14 15.29
C THR A 102 -36.32 28.63 15.35
N GLY A 103 -35.34 29.44 15.00
CA GLY A 103 -35.46 30.89 15.07
C GLY A 103 -34.55 31.63 14.11
N SER A 104 -34.86 32.91 13.89
CA SER A 104 -34.06 33.82 13.08
C SER A 104 -34.04 35.19 13.75
N VAL A 105 -32.85 35.71 14.05
CA VAL A 105 -32.65 37.01 14.68
C VAL A 105 -31.62 37.81 13.88
N GLU A 106 -31.83 39.10 13.74
CA GLU A 106 -30.86 40.01 13.11
C GLU A 106 -30.20 40.88 14.18
N ILE A 107 -28.87 40.92 14.17
CA ILE A 107 -28.06 41.66 15.15
C ILE A 107 -27.27 42.74 14.40
N SER A 108 -27.36 43.97 14.90
CA SER A 108 -26.55 45.11 14.45
C SER A 108 -25.25 45.24 15.25
N GLY A 109 -24.19 45.73 14.61
CA GLY A 109 -22.88 45.95 15.26
C GLY A 109 -21.91 44.76 15.18
N ILE A 110 -22.30 43.69 14.48
CA ILE A 110 -21.45 42.52 14.21
C ILE A 110 -21.31 42.34 12.70
N SER A 111 -20.15 41.87 12.25
CA SER A 111 -19.85 41.54 10.86
C SER A 111 -19.43 40.07 10.71
N LEU A 112 -19.45 39.54 9.48
CA LEU A 112 -18.92 38.18 9.23
C LEU A 112 -17.38 38.16 9.22
N THR A 113 -16.76 39.22 8.67
CA THR A 113 -15.30 39.41 8.52
C THR A 113 -14.86 40.74 9.16
N GLY A 114 -13.55 41.00 9.26
CA GLY A 114 -12.98 42.19 9.91
C GLY A 114 -12.70 41.99 11.40
N GLU A 115 -12.29 43.03 12.12
CA GLU A 115 -11.80 42.91 13.52
C GLU A 115 -12.83 42.29 14.47
N MET A 116 -14.08 42.77 14.45
CA MET A 116 -15.22 42.23 15.19
C MET A 116 -15.93 41.07 14.46
N GLY A 117 -15.33 40.54 13.38
CA GLY A 117 -15.90 39.49 12.55
C GLY A 117 -16.01 38.14 13.23
N LEU A 118 -17.08 37.40 12.93
CA LEU A 118 -17.37 36.06 13.46
C LEU A 118 -16.50 34.94 12.85
N TRP A 119 -15.97 35.11 11.64
CA TRP A 119 -15.15 34.09 10.98
C TRP A 119 -13.91 33.73 11.80
N GLY A 120 -13.65 32.42 11.89
CA GLY A 120 -12.53 31.85 12.60
C GLY A 120 -12.72 31.73 14.12
N LYS A 121 -13.79 32.30 14.69
CA LYS A 121 -14.06 32.25 16.13
C LYS A 121 -14.77 30.95 16.54
N GLY A 122 -14.79 30.69 17.85
CA GLY A 122 -15.59 29.63 18.44
C GLY A 122 -16.90 30.16 19.02
N LEU A 123 -17.81 29.25 19.32
CA LEU A 123 -19.04 29.47 20.05
C LEU A 123 -19.00 28.58 21.28
N ILE A 124 -19.30 29.14 22.45
CA ILE A 124 -19.46 28.39 23.70
C ILE A 124 -20.89 28.58 24.20
N LEU A 125 -21.51 27.49 24.66
CA LEU A 125 -22.80 27.55 25.34
C LEU A 125 -22.70 26.86 26.70
N GLN A 126 -23.25 27.50 27.72
CA GLN A 126 -23.28 27.03 29.10
C GLN A 126 -24.72 26.85 29.53
N ASP A 127 -25.05 25.65 30.01
CA ASP A 127 -26.38 25.35 30.52
C ASP A 127 -26.57 26.03 31.88
N THR A 128 -27.73 26.64 32.13
CA THR A 128 -28.04 27.23 33.44
C THR A 128 -28.59 26.20 34.41
N TYR A 129 -29.19 25.11 33.90
CA TYR A 129 -29.74 24.04 34.72
C TYR A 129 -28.70 23.00 35.16
N SER A 130 -27.52 22.98 34.54
CA SER A 130 -26.44 22.04 34.87
C SER A 130 -25.06 22.61 34.57
N SER A 131 -24.00 21.98 35.06
CA SER A 131 -22.62 22.42 34.79
C SER A 131 -22.11 22.07 33.39
N ARG A 132 -22.99 21.76 32.43
CA ARG A 132 -22.61 21.34 31.07
C ARG A 132 -22.16 22.55 30.25
N THR A 133 -21.06 22.39 29.54
CA THR A 133 -20.56 23.37 28.58
C THR A 133 -20.37 22.68 27.23
N ILE A 134 -20.88 23.31 26.18
CA ILE A 134 -20.76 22.85 24.79
C ILE A 134 -20.04 23.90 23.97
N CYS A 135 -19.38 23.47 22.89
CA CYS A 135 -18.66 24.38 22.02
C CYS A 135 -18.67 23.92 20.57
N ALA A 136 -18.60 24.88 19.65
CA ALA A 136 -18.52 24.66 18.22
C ALA A 136 -17.67 25.73 17.52
N SER A 137 -17.00 25.39 16.42
CA SER A 137 -16.33 26.36 15.56
C SER A 137 -17.32 27.06 14.63
N ILE A 138 -17.13 28.36 14.39
CA ILE A 138 -17.82 29.11 13.33
C ILE A 138 -17.01 28.96 12.04
N THR A 139 -17.48 28.12 11.12
CA THR A 139 -16.76 27.74 9.90
C THR A 139 -17.45 28.24 8.64
N VAL A 140 -16.72 28.24 7.51
CA VAL A 140 -17.24 28.70 6.21
C VAL A 140 -18.06 27.59 5.56
N LEU A 141 -19.27 27.92 5.09
CA LEU A 141 -20.17 26.96 4.47
C LEU A 141 -19.83 26.71 3.00
N GLU A 142 -19.33 27.72 2.28
CA GLU A 142 -18.92 27.61 0.89
C GLU A 142 -17.59 26.83 0.72
N LYS A 143 -17.59 25.85 -0.19
CA LYS A 143 -16.37 25.10 -0.51
C LYS A 143 -15.33 25.99 -1.20
N ASN A 144 -14.06 25.72 -0.92
CA ASN A 144 -12.88 26.34 -1.56
C ASN A 144 -12.69 27.85 -1.35
N VAL A 145 -13.51 28.49 -0.50
CA VAL A 145 -13.40 29.93 -0.17
C VAL A 145 -12.28 30.17 0.85
N GLU A 146 -12.20 29.33 1.87
CA GLU A 146 -11.14 29.39 2.88
C GLU A 146 -9.90 28.58 2.45
N LYS A 147 -8.73 29.16 2.69
CA LYS A 147 -7.42 28.50 2.53
C LYS A 147 -6.72 28.37 3.89
N PHE A 148 -5.90 27.34 4.01
CA PHE A 148 -5.25 26.98 5.27
C PHE A 148 -3.78 26.61 5.05
N ALA A 149 -2.90 27.18 5.86
CA ALA A 149 -1.49 26.80 5.92
C ALA A 149 -1.01 26.67 7.37
N GLU A 150 0.04 25.88 7.57
CA GLU A 150 0.62 25.58 8.87
C GLU A 150 2.15 25.72 8.83
N ALA A 151 2.72 26.37 9.84
CA ALA A 151 4.14 26.26 10.18
C ALA A 151 4.26 25.54 11.53
N ARG A 152 4.97 24.40 11.54
CA ARG A 152 5.12 23.52 12.71
C ARG A 152 6.54 23.57 13.24
N PHE A 153 6.71 23.76 14.54
CA PHE A 153 8.00 23.82 15.22
C PHE A 153 8.13 22.65 16.19
N LEU A 154 9.32 22.02 16.25
CA LEU A 154 9.58 20.78 16.99
C LEU A 154 10.91 20.79 17.76
N GLU A 155 11.59 21.93 17.85
CA GLU A 155 12.93 22.04 18.44
C GLU A 155 12.89 22.73 19.82
N SER A 156 13.71 23.76 20.04
CA SER A 156 13.74 24.54 21.28
C SER A 156 12.40 25.22 21.61
N ILE A 157 11.67 25.61 20.57
CA ILE A 157 10.27 26.02 20.62
C ILE A 157 9.46 24.97 19.86
N ALA A 158 8.35 24.54 20.47
CA ALA A 158 7.41 23.61 19.88
C ALA A 158 6.02 24.21 19.76
N GLY A 159 5.27 23.71 18.77
CA GLY A 159 3.88 24.10 18.53
C GLY A 159 3.62 24.50 17.08
N ASN A 160 2.52 25.21 16.87
CA ASN A 160 1.95 25.42 15.54
C ASN A 160 1.55 26.88 15.36
N VAL A 161 1.80 27.39 14.15
CA VAL A 161 1.25 28.65 13.65
C VAL A 161 0.37 28.32 12.46
N TRP A 162 -0.92 28.64 12.56
CA TRP A 162 -1.89 28.41 11.49
C TRP A 162 -2.26 29.73 10.81
N PHE A 163 -2.23 29.73 9.49
CA PHE A 163 -2.64 30.83 8.64
C PHE A 163 -3.94 30.46 7.95
N ARG A 164 -4.98 31.27 8.12
CA ARG A 164 -6.30 31.09 7.51
C ARG A 164 -6.66 32.36 6.75
N TRP A 165 -7.11 32.25 5.51
CA TRP A 165 -7.53 33.43 4.74
C TRP A 165 -8.71 33.13 3.84
N LEU A 166 -9.53 34.16 3.60
CA LEU A 166 -10.66 34.12 2.68
C LEU A 166 -10.24 34.73 1.33
N GLY A 167 -10.55 34.04 0.23
CA GLY A 167 -10.39 34.59 -1.13
C GLY A 167 -9.33 33.90 -2.00
N GLY A 168 -9.49 34.07 -3.32
CA GLY A 168 -8.64 33.45 -4.35
C GLY A 168 -9.22 33.40 -5.78
N HIS A 169 -10.28 34.17 -6.09
CA HIS A 169 -10.73 34.41 -7.47
C HIS A 169 -10.40 35.85 -7.88
N GLY A 170 -9.92 36.04 -9.11
CA GLY A 170 -9.60 37.37 -9.63
C GLY A 170 -10.84 38.26 -9.65
N GLY A 171 -10.88 39.27 -8.77
CA GLY A 171 -11.97 40.24 -8.68
C GLY A 171 -12.42 40.60 -7.25
N ASP A 172 -12.14 39.77 -6.24
CA ASP A 172 -12.50 40.07 -4.84
C ASP A 172 -11.39 40.84 -4.11
N ASN A 173 -11.67 42.10 -3.73
CA ASN A 173 -10.73 43.03 -3.10
C ASN A 173 -10.60 42.88 -1.57
N THR A 174 -11.21 41.87 -0.94
CA THR A 174 -11.18 41.69 0.52
C THR A 174 -10.61 40.34 0.91
N SER A 175 -9.29 40.26 1.09
CA SER A 175 -8.62 39.12 1.72
C SER A 175 -8.47 39.39 3.21
N ASP A 176 -9.33 38.79 4.04
CA ASP A 176 -9.16 38.78 5.49
C ASP A 176 -8.33 37.56 5.88
N THR A 177 -7.28 37.74 6.70
CA THR A 177 -6.36 36.68 7.13
C THR A 177 -6.28 36.64 8.65
N ILE A 178 -6.38 35.44 9.22
CA ILE A 178 -6.22 35.17 10.64
C ILE A 178 -4.99 34.27 10.85
N ILE A 179 -4.14 34.67 11.80
CA ILE A 179 -2.96 33.93 12.23
C ILE A 179 -3.18 33.45 13.66
N TYR A 180 -3.30 32.14 13.84
CA TYR A 180 -3.41 31.50 15.13
C TYR A 180 -2.06 30.96 15.58
N ILE A 181 -1.65 31.28 16.80
CA ILE A 181 -0.33 30.93 17.32
C ILE A 181 -0.50 30.17 18.64
N ASN A 182 0.15 29.02 18.71
CA ASN A 182 0.23 28.19 19.90
C ASN A 182 1.65 27.63 20.00
N LEU A 183 2.56 28.43 20.57
CA LEU A 183 3.99 28.12 20.71
C LEU A 183 4.41 28.16 22.17
N TYR A 184 5.33 27.27 22.55
CA TYR A 184 5.91 27.20 23.89
C TYR A 184 7.36 26.73 23.84
N HIS A 185 8.15 27.11 24.85
CA HIS A 185 9.50 26.61 25.04
C HIS A 185 9.49 25.17 25.57
N VAL A 186 10.32 24.31 24.99
CA VAL A 186 10.47 22.89 25.39
C VAL A 186 11.40 22.74 26.60
N ASN A 187 12.41 23.61 26.73
CA ASN A 187 13.40 23.55 27.79
C ASN A 187 13.10 24.56 28.94
N ASN A 188 12.99 24.06 30.17
CA ASN A 188 12.72 24.82 31.41
C ASN A 188 13.84 25.79 31.85
N LYS A 189 14.82 26.12 30.99
CA LYS A 189 15.97 26.96 31.34
C LYS A 189 15.62 28.45 31.48
N ILE A 190 14.47 28.89 30.96
CA ILE A 190 14.00 30.27 31.04
C ILE A 190 13.10 30.43 32.28
N ARG A 191 13.68 30.40 33.49
CA ARG A 191 12.98 30.84 34.70
C ARG A 191 12.96 32.37 34.78
N LEU A 192 12.12 33.00 33.95
CA LEU A 192 11.81 34.42 34.13
C LEU A 192 10.84 34.55 35.30
N GLN A 193 11.31 35.11 36.43
CA GLN A 193 10.46 35.40 37.58
C GLN A 193 9.38 36.42 37.18
N GLY A 194 8.12 35.97 37.06
CA GLY A 194 6.93 36.83 36.94
C GLY A 194 6.29 36.98 35.56
N THR A 195 6.90 36.51 34.46
CA THR A 195 6.34 36.66 33.10
C THR A 195 5.85 35.33 32.52
N LYS A 196 4.62 35.30 31.97
CA LYS A 196 4.00 34.08 31.40
C LYS A 196 4.45 33.75 29.97
N TYR A 197 5.08 34.69 29.27
CA TYR A 197 5.51 34.53 27.87
C TYR A 197 6.79 35.33 27.59
N THR A 198 7.43 35.00 26.47
CA THR A 198 8.56 35.71 25.86
C THR A 198 8.12 36.34 24.56
N GLU A 199 8.70 37.50 24.20
CA GLU A 199 8.35 38.24 22.98
C GLU A 199 9.51 38.19 21.98
N HIS A 200 9.17 37.94 20.71
CA HIS A 200 10.16 37.75 19.65
C HIS A 200 9.77 38.54 18.39
N HIS A 201 10.76 38.97 17.61
CA HIS A 201 10.53 39.40 16.24
C HIS A 201 10.25 38.18 15.36
N TRP A 202 9.40 38.35 14.34
CA TRP A 202 8.97 37.28 13.47
C TRP A 202 8.64 37.80 12.07
N LYS A 203 9.16 37.12 11.05
CA LYS A 203 9.08 37.55 9.65
C LYS A 203 8.89 36.36 8.73
N ILE A 204 8.30 36.58 7.56
CA ILE A 204 8.21 35.57 6.49
C ILE A 204 9.34 35.79 5.51
N TYR A 205 10.17 34.77 5.33
CA TYR A 205 11.25 34.72 4.36
C TYR A 205 10.87 33.84 3.16
N VAL A 206 11.52 34.10 2.03
CA VAL A 206 11.39 33.32 0.81
C VAL A 206 12.75 32.77 0.39
N THR A 207 12.79 31.53 -0.09
CA THR A 207 14.02 30.93 -0.63
C THR A 207 14.36 31.48 -2.01
N ASP A 208 15.65 31.45 -2.38
CA ASP A 208 16.08 31.69 -3.76
C ASP A 208 15.72 30.51 -4.69
N ILE A 209 15.60 30.78 -5.99
CA ILE A 209 15.21 29.86 -7.06
C ILE A 209 16.21 28.71 -7.23
N PHE A 210 17.47 28.87 -6.82
CA PHE A 210 18.51 27.86 -7.02
C PHE A 210 18.73 26.93 -5.82
N ASP A 211 18.15 27.23 -4.65
CA ASP A 211 18.42 26.50 -3.39
C ASP A 211 17.43 25.35 -3.10
N ILE A 212 16.53 25.04 -4.04
CA ILE A 212 15.43 24.06 -3.89
C ILE A 212 15.91 22.63 -3.57
N SER A 213 17.15 22.28 -3.92
CA SER A 213 17.67 20.90 -3.86
C SER A 213 18.12 20.43 -2.47
N LYS A 214 18.04 21.27 -1.45
CA LYS A 214 18.50 20.95 -0.09
C LYS A 214 17.41 21.31 0.92
N ASP A 215 16.45 20.42 1.12
CA ASP A 215 15.58 20.38 2.32
C ASP A 215 16.47 20.19 3.56
N LYS A 216 17.17 21.25 3.96
CA LYS A 216 18.03 21.30 5.13
C LYS A 216 17.34 22.20 6.14
N SER A 217 17.20 21.70 7.36
CA SER A 217 16.69 22.38 8.56
C SER A 217 17.50 23.61 9.00
N ASN A 218 18.34 24.17 8.12
CA ASN A 218 19.21 25.29 8.46
C ASN A 218 18.64 26.60 7.94
N CYS A 219 18.23 27.46 8.87
CA CYS A 219 17.66 28.78 8.59
C CYS A 219 18.64 29.75 7.91
N ASN A 220 19.95 29.43 7.89
CA ASN A 220 20.98 30.28 7.30
C ASN A 220 20.84 30.50 5.78
N ILE A 221 20.03 29.69 5.08
CA ILE A 221 19.75 29.85 3.65
C ILE A 221 18.77 31.01 3.40
N LEU A 222 18.02 31.43 4.42
CA LEU A 222 17.02 32.47 4.30
C LEU A 222 17.69 33.84 4.33
N GLN A 223 17.73 34.51 3.18
CA GLN A 223 18.35 35.84 3.01
C GLN A 223 17.34 36.93 2.68
N THR A 224 16.22 36.57 2.06
CA THR A 224 15.27 37.54 1.49
C THR A 224 13.93 37.47 2.23
N VAL A 225 13.50 38.60 2.78
CA VAL A 225 12.14 38.77 3.32
C VAL A 225 11.15 38.72 2.15
N PHE A 226 10.00 38.09 2.36
CA PHE A 226 8.97 37.99 1.33
C PHE A 226 8.38 39.38 1.02
N ASP A 227 8.72 39.92 -0.15
CA ASP A 227 8.30 41.25 -0.64
C ASP A 227 7.88 41.18 -2.13
N PRO A 228 6.67 40.70 -2.45
CA PRO A 228 6.21 40.57 -3.83
C PRO A 228 6.00 41.93 -4.53
N ASP A 229 5.71 42.99 -3.76
CA ASP A 229 5.41 44.33 -4.28
C ASP A 229 6.64 45.26 -4.32
N ASN A 230 7.83 44.77 -3.93
CA ASN A 230 9.07 45.54 -3.78
C ASN A 230 8.87 46.82 -2.95
N ALA A 231 8.12 46.72 -1.85
CA ALA A 231 7.86 47.84 -0.95
C ALA A 231 9.12 48.32 -0.19
N GLY A 232 10.16 47.49 -0.13
CA GLY A 232 11.44 47.78 0.50
C GLY A 232 11.51 47.37 1.99
N ASN A 233 12.68 47.55 2.59
CA ASN A 233 12.96 47.09 3.97
C ASN A 233 11.97 47.65 4.99
N ASN A 234 11.49 46.79 5.90
CA ASN A 234 10.52 47.07 6.96
C ASN A 234 9.13 47.51 6.46
N LYS A 235 8.88 47.39 5.15
CA LYS A 235 7.58 47.65 4.52
C LYS A 235 7.10 46.46 3.69
N ALA A 236 7.88 45.39 3.63
CA ALA A 236 7.53 44.18 2.91
C ALA A 236 6.31 43.50 3.53
N ILE A 237 5.53 42.77 2.74
CA ILE A 237 4.39 42.00 3.26
C ILE A 237 4.84 40.96 4.31
N GLY A 238 6.07 40.44 4.18
CA GLY A 238 6.72 39.51 5.10
C GLY A 238 7.28 40.12 6.38
N ASP A 239 7.36 41.45 6.51
CA ASP A 239 7.68 42.15 7.76
C ASP A 239 6.42 42.19 8.66
N ILE A 240 6.03 41.04 9.19
CA ILE A 240 4.78 40.87 9.96
C ILE A 240 4.87 41.52 11.33
N ASP A 241 6.04 41.46 11.96
CA ASP A 241 6.31 42.05 13.27
C ASP A 241 6.11 43.58 13.31
N GLU A 242 6.51 44.29 12.27
CA GLU A 242 6.29 45.74 12.15
C GLU A 242 4.80 46.10 12.06
N ARG A 243 3.97 45.19 11.52
CA ARG A 243 2.54 45.41 11.30
C ARG A 243 1.65 44.90 12.44
N LEU A 244 1.95 43.71 12.96
CA LEU A 244 1.13 43.00 13.96
C LEU A 244 1.77 43.01 15.37
N GLY A 245 3.00 43.52 15.50
CA GLY A 245 3.78 43.48 16.73
C GLY A 245 4.53 42.16 16.93
N LYS A 246 5.25 42.05 18.06
CA LYS A 246 6.05 40.87 18.41
C LYS A 246 5.19 39.63 18.66
N ILE A 247 5.71 38.45 18.31
CA ILE A 247 5.06 37.15 18.60
C ILE A 247 5.32 36.77 20.06
N LYS A 248 4.27 36.24 20.72
CA LYS A 248 4.33 35.77 22.11
C LYS A 248 4.49 34.26 22.16
N ILE A 249 5.46 33.77 22.93
CA ILE A 249 5.78 32.35 23.10
C ILE A 249 5.73 32.00 24.57
N ALA A 250 4.93 31.00 24.95
CA ALA A 250 4.75 30.60 26.34
C ALA A 250 6.06 30.07 26.95
N VAL A 251 6.29 30.38 28.23
CA VAL A 251 7.54 30.00 28.94
C VAL A 251 7.68 28.49 29.15
N ASP A 252 6.57 27.77 29.23
CA ASP A 252 6.52 26.33 29.40
C ASP A 252 5.24 25.76 28.75
N HIS A 253 5.14 24.43 28.73
CA HIS A 253 3.99 23.71 28.15
C HIS A 253 2.76 23.65 29.06
N HIS A 254 2.88 23.96 30.36
CA HIS A 254 1.78 23.93 31.32
C HIS A 254 0.96 25.23 31.24
N ASN A 255 1.65 26.37 31.17
CA ASN A 255 1.12 27.72 31.04
C ASN A 255 0.94 28.11 29.58
N ARG A 256 0.26 27.27 28.80
CA ARG A 256 0.04 27.53 27.37
C ARG A 256 -0.66 28.87 27.18
N TYR A 257 -0.07 29.70 26.33
CA TYR A 257 -0.59 31.01 25.97
C TYR A 257 -0.81 31.04 24.46
N LYS A 258 -2.07 31.16 24.04
CA LYS A 258 -2.45 31.25 22.62
C LYS A 258 -2.67 32.71 22.25
N THR A 259 -2.34 33.07 21.01
CA THR A 259 -2.60 34.41 20.46
C THR A 259 -3.22 34.34 19.09
N VAL A 260 -4.06 35.33 18.76
CA VAL A 260 -4.64 35.53 17.44
C VAL A 260 -4.19 36.88 16.93
N TYR A 261 -3.75 36.93 15.67
CA TYR A 261 -3.52 38.17 14.96
C TYR A 261 -4.41 38.20 13.71
N LYS A 262 -4.95 39.37 13.37
CA LYS A 262 -5.70 39.60 12.13
C LYS A 262 -4.90 40.51 11.23
N ASP A 263 -4.87 40.17 9.94
CA ASP A 263 -4.12 40.91 8.94
C ASP A 263 -4.91 41.01 7.64
N SER A 264 -5.44 42.20 7.35
CA SER A 264 -6.19 42.47 6.13
C SER A 264 -5.32 42.66 4.89
N LYS A 265 -4.00 42.77 5.06
CA LYS A 265 -3.03 42.99 3.97
C LYS A 265 -2.27 41.72 3.61
N LEU A 266 -2.12 40.78 4.53
CA LEU A 266 -1.45 39.50 4.28
C LEU A 266 -2.33 38.61 3.39
N SER A 267 -2.31 38.90 2.09
CA SER A 267 -2.87 38.02 1.09
C SER A 267 -1.75 37.13 0.57
N LEU A 268 -1.73 35.87 1.02
CA LEU A 268 -0.89 34.85 0.42
C LEU A 268 -1.53 34.46 -0.94
N LEU A 269 -1.51 35.38 -1.93
CA LEU A 269 -2.14 35.25 -3.25
C LEU A 269 -1.59 34.04 -4.07
N PRO A 270 -2.36 33.44 -5.00
CA PRO A 270 -2.73 32.03 -4.85
C PRO A 270 -2.14 31.01 -5.87
N SER A 271 -1.81 29.82 -5.33
CA SER A 271 -1.75 28.45 -5.91
C SER A 271 -0.83 28.16 -7.12
N THR A 272 0.14 27.25 -6.99
CA THR A 272 -0.15 25.79 -6.92
C THR A 272 0.42 25.00 -5.72
N ASP A 273 1.46 25.47 -5.03
CA ASP A 273 1.93 24.97 -3.71
C ASP A 273 2.66 26.13 -2.96
N LEU A 274 2.01 27.30 -3.02
CA LEU A 274 2.31 28.64 -2.47
C LEU A 274 3.23 29.61 -3.24
N LEU A 275 4.09 29.21 -4.19
CA LEU A 275 4.70 30.12 -5.22
C LEU A 275 5.20 29.36 -6.49
N GLY A 276 4.82 28.09 -6.66
CA GLY A 276 5.39 27.18 -7.66
C GLY A 276 6.59 26.38 -7.11
N PRO A 277 7.19 25.45 -7.89
CA PRO A 277 8.29 24.60 -7.40
C PRO A 277 9.58 25.36 -7.04
N HIS A 278 9.64 26.67 -7.32
CA HIS A 278 10.87 27.45 -7.28
C HIS A 278 11.08 28.33 -6.04
N ARG A 279 10.03 28.66 -5.27
CA ARG A 279 10.16 29.52 -4.10
C ARG A 279 9.30 28.99 -2.96
N GLN A 280 9.91 28.80 -1.79
CA GLN A 280 9.26 28.30 -0.58
C GLN A 280 9.22 29.40 0.48
N LEU A 281 8.12 29.48 1.24
CA LEU A 281 7.96 30.45 2.32
C LEU A 281 8.31 29.81 3.67
N TYR A 282 9.05 30.54 4.49
CA TYR A 282 9.46 30.15 5.83
C TYR A 282 9.05 31.20 6.84
N LEU A 283 8.48 30.77 7.96
CA LEU A 283 8.29 31.62 9.13
C LEU A 283 9.56 31.59 9.98
N VAL A 284 10.14 32.75 10.24
CA VAL A 284 11.38 32.92 11.00
C VAL A 284 11.08 33.63 12.31
N ILE A 285 11.56 33.07 13.42
CA ILE A 285 11.49 33.66 14.75
C ILE A 285 12.90 34.06 15.18
N PHE A 286 13.06 35.28 15.66
CA PHE A 286 14.35 35.85 16.06
C PHE A 286 14.61 35.73 17.56
N HIS A 287 15.88 35.86 17.96
CA HIS A 287 16.28 35.81 19.36
C HIS A 287 15.75 37.05 20.11
N PRO A 288 15.23 36.93 21.34
CA PRO A 288 14.51 38.02 22.02
C PRO A 288 15.39 39.21 22.42
N LYS A 289 16.72 39.03 22.43
CA LYS A 289 17.71 40.09 22.75
C LYS A 289 18.58 40.51 21.57
N HIS A 290 18.58 39.73 20.49
CA HIS A 290 19.47 39.93 19.34
C HIS A 290 18.62 39.83 18.09
N ASP A 291 18.08 40.97 17.66
CA ASP A 291 17.07 41.03 16.61
C ASP A 291 17.60 40.60 15.23
N ASP A 292 18.93 40.57 15.04
CA ASP A 292 19.59 40.05 13.83
C ASP A 292 19.82 38.54 13.85
N SER A 293 19.68 37.89 15.01
CA SER A 293 19.94 36.46 15.17
C SER A 293 18.67 35.65 15.00
N ILE A 294 18.63 34.80 13.97
CA ILE A 294 17.55 33.81 13.81
C ILE A 294 17.63 32.83 14.98
N LEU A 295 16.52 32.67 15.70
CA LEU A 295 16.37 31.64 16.72
C LEU A 295 15.99 30.31 16.08
N LEU A 296 14.99 30.33 15.19
CA LEU A 296 14.48 29.16 14.48
C LEU A 296 13.57 29.55 13.33
N CYS A 297 13.35 28.60 12.42
CA CYS A 297 12.47 28.78 11.27
C CYS A 297 11.72 27.50 10.95
N SER A 298 10.55 27.64 10.32
CA SER A 298 9.77 26.51 9.82
C SER A 298 9.08 26.87 8.52
N LYS A 299 9.01 25.90 7.60
CA LYS A 299 8.33 26.08 6.32
C LYS A 299 6.84 26.27 6.53
N ILE A 300 6.25 27.24 5.85
CA ILE A 300 4.80 27.46 5.79
C ILE A 300 4.23 26.53 4.71
N ASN A 301 3.54 25.48 5.12
CA ASN A 301 2.98 24.48 4.21
C ASN A 301 1.48 24.68 4.06
N HIS A 302 1.00 24.75 2.82
CA HIS A 302 -0.43 24.73 2.52
C HIS A 302 -1.00 23.35 2.85
N ARG A 303 -1.97 23.27 3.77
CA ARG A 303 -2.66 22.00 4.06
C ARG A 303 -3.82 21.83 3.11
N LYS A 304 -3.87 20.68 2.46
CA LYS A 304 -4.98 20.29 1.61
C LYS A 304 -6.05 19.61 2.49
N PRO A 305 -7.35 19.73 2.16
CA PRO A 305 -8.40 18.98 2.83
C PRO A 305 -8.11 17.48 2.86
N ILE A 306 -8.38 16.83 3.98
CA ILE A 306 -8.22 15.38 4.10
C ILE A 306 -9.48 14.72 3.56
N PHE A 307 -9.29 13.90 2.52
CA PHE A 307 -10.35 13.11 1.90
C PHE A 307 -10.04 11.63 2.05
N ALA A 308 -10.86 10.92 2.82
CA ALA A 308 -10.75 9.50 3.07
C ALA A 308 -11.97 8.77 2.51
N LYS A 309 -11.77 7.56 1.98
CA LYS A 309 -12.84 6.82 1.32
C LYS A 309 -12.64 5.32 1.45
N THR A 310 -13.75 4.64 1.74
CA THR A 310 -13.87 3.19 1.65
C THR A 310 -14.71 2.85 0.42
N LEU A 311 -14.16 2.05 -0.48
CA LEU A 311 -14.89 1.49 -1.61
C LEU A 311 -15.47 0.13 -1.21
N ILE A 312 -16.78 -0.03 -1.40
CA ILE A 312 -17.49 -1.27 -1.10
C ILE A 312 -17.96 -1.90 -2.41
N ASN A 313 -17.58 -3.15 -2.64
CA ASN A 313 -18.00 -3.93 -3.81
C ASN A 313 -18.03 -5.43 -3.46
N ALA A 314 -18.81 -5.77 -2.44
CA ALA A 314 -18.90 -7.12 -1.88
C ALA A 314 -20.34 -7.47 -1.47
N HIS A 315 -20.69 -8.76 -1.51
CA HIS A 315 -21.97 -9.33 -1.05
C HIS A 315 -23.21 -8.60 -1.54
N GLY A 316 -23.22 -8.20 -2.82
CA GLY A 316 -24.35 -7.54 -3.45
C GLY A 316 -24.52 -6.06 -3.08
N ILE A 317 -23.58 -5.44 -2.36
CA ILE A 317 -23.56 -4.00 -2.10
C ILE A 317 -22.42 -3.33 -2.86
N LYS A 318 -22.72 -2.23 -3.54
CA LYS A 318 -21.78 -1.40 -4.30
C LYS A 318 -21.85 0.05 -3.87
N GLY A 319 -20.71 0.72 -3.87
CA GLY A 319 -20.64 2.16 -3.71
C GLY A 319 -19.47 2.59 -2.85
N GLU A 320 -19.60 3.75 -2.22
CA GLU A 320 -18.55 4.30 -1.40
C GLU A 320 -19.09 5.01 -0.16
N VAL A 321 -18.25 5.05 0.86
CA VAL A 321 -18.43 5.94 2.01
C VAL A 321 -17.19 6.83 2.06
N SER A 322 -17.40 8.13 2.06
CA SER A 322 -16.32 9.12 2.07
C SER A 322 -16.42 10.04 3.26
N LEU A 323 -15.26 10.37 3.83
CA LEU A 323 -15.08 11.27 4.95
C LEU A 323 -14.24 12.46 4.47
N THR A 324 -14.69 13.68 4.74
CA THR A 324 -13.95 14.90 4.37
C THR A 324 -13.81 15.82 5.57
N GLN A 325 -12.59 16.23 5.88
CA GLN A 325 -12.32 17.26 6.88
C GLN A 325 -11.47 18.35 6.22
N VAL A 326 -12.00 19.57 6.20
CA VAL A 326 -11.36 20.71 5.50
C VAL A 326 -10.16 21.21 6.27
N THR A 327 -10.36 21.52 7.55
CA THR A 327 -9.30 21.87 8.51
C THR A 327 -9.52 21.12 9.84
N PRO A 328 -8.52 21.07 10.74
CA PRO A 328 -8.70 20.58 12.11
C PRO A 328 -9.82 21.28 12.90
N PHE A 329 -10.24 22.47 12.46
CA PHE A 329 -11.27 23.29 13.09
C PHE A 329 -12.66 23.09 12.48
N ASP A 330 -12.80 22.21 11.49
CA ASP A 330 -14.06 21.85 10.85
C ASP A 330 -14.57 20.47 11.32
N PRO A 331 -15.90 20.29 11.39
CA PRO A 331 -16.49 18.97 11.55
C PRO A 331 -16.17 18.10 10.33
N THR A 332 -16.23 16.79 10.54
CA THR A 332 -16.02 15.82 9.46
C THR A 332 -17.32 15.56 8.73
N TRP A 333 -17.31 15.72 7.42
CA TRP A 333 -18.42 15.40 6.54
C TRP A 333 -18.39 13.93 6.15
N VAL A 334 -19.52 13.23 6.30
CA VAL A 334 -19.69 11.81 5.99
C VAL A 334 -20.68 11.67 4.84
N ASN A 335 -20.24 11.15 3.70
CA ASN A 335 -21.11 10.92 2.55
C ASN A 335 -21.23 9.42 2.28
N VAL A 336 -22.45 8.89 2.40
CA VAL A 336 -22.78 7.48 2.24
C VAL A 336 -23.55 7.27 0.94
N SER A 337 -22.91 6.65 -0.05
CA SER A 337 -23.47 6.36 -1.37
C SER A 337 -23.39 4.86 -1.67
N LEU A 338 -24.12 4.07 -0.89
CA LEU A 338 -24.19 2.61 -1.02
C LEU A 338 -25.52 2.16 -1.62
N THR A 339 -25.43 1.32 -2.65
CA THR A 339 -26.55 0.77 -3.40
C THR A 339 -26.46 -0.74 -3.50
N PRO A 340 -27.55 -1.48 -3.21
CA PRO A 340 -27.60 -2.91 -3.49
C PRO A 340 -27.65 -3.15 -5.01
N ILE A 341 -27.16 -4.31 -5.44
CA ILE A 341 -27.36 -4.80 -6.82
C ILE A 341 -28.86 -5.00 -7.11
N ASN A 342 -29.21 -5.16 -8.39
CA ASN A 342 -30.59 -5.34 -8.82
C ASN A 342 -31.13 -6.77 -8.53
N ASP A 343 -31.00 -7.18 -7.28
CA ASP A 343 -31.52 -8.41 -6.72
C ASP A 343 -32.52 -8.05 -5.61
N LEU A 344 -33.73 -8.60 -5.68
CA LEU A 344 -34.81 -8.29 -4.74
C LEU A 344 -34.43 -8.72 -3.32
N GLU A 345 -33.80 -9.88 -3.19
CA GLU A 345 -33.42 -10.42 -1.89
C GLU A 345 -32.37 -9.54 -1.21
N THR A 346 -31.28 -9.21 -1.92
CA THR A 346 -30.23 -8.30 -1.42
C THR A 346 -30.78 -6.92 -1.10
N ARG A 347 -31.67 -6.37 -1.94
CA ARG A 347 -32.33 -5.09 -1.68
C ARG A 347 -33.16 -5.12 -0.39
N LEU A 348 -33.95 -6.16 -0.17
CA LEU A 348 -34.76 -6.31 1.03
C LEU A 348 -33.89 -6.51 2.27
N ARG A 349 -32.84 -7.35 2.17
CA ARG A 349 -31.85 -7.53 3.25
C ARG A 349 -31.18 -6.22 3.61
N TYR A 350 -30.69 -5.46 2.63
CA TYR A 350 -30.05 -4.17 2.86
C TYR A 350 -31.02 -3.14 3.48
N ALA A 351 -32.27 -3.12 3.04
CA ALA A 351 -33.26 -2.17 3.54
C ALA A 351 -33.74 -2.49 4.97
N THR A 352 -33.84 -3.77 5.34
CA THR A 352 -34.52 -4.22 6.56
C THR A 352 -33.62 -4.85 7.62
N LYS A 353 -32.46 -5.42 7.24
CA LYS A 353 -31.58 -6.19 8.14
C LYS A 353 -30.34 -5.44 8.59
N ILE A 354 -30.01 -4.32 7.96
CA ILE A 354 -28.90 -3.47 8.41
C ILE A 354 -29.15 -3.02 9.86
N LYS A 355 -28.17 -3.30 10.72
CA LYS A 355 -28.20 -2.94 12.15
C LYS A 355 -27.38 -1.70 12.46
N SER A 356 -26.17 -1.59 11.89
CA SER A 356 -25.26 -0.48 12.17
C SER A 356 -24.13 -0.35 11.13
N TYR A 357 -23.60 0.87 11.02
CA TYR A 357 -22.37 1.25 10.34
C TYR A 357 -21.35 1.67 11.40
N ASN A 358 -20.25 0.93 11.53
CA ASN A 358 -19.25 1.18 12.55
C ASN A 358 -17.86 1.30 11.93
N ILE A 359 -17.01 2.14 12.49
CA ILE A 359 -15.57 2.13 12.25
C ILE A 359 -14.92 1.33 13.36
N HIS A 360 -14.17 0.29 13.00
CA HIS A 360 -13.48 -0.58 13.94
C HIS A 360 -12.03 -0.15 14.15
N GLU A 361 -11.37 -0.74 15.14
CA GLU A 361 -10.00 -0.38 15.52
C GLU A 361 -8.97 -0.66 14.42
N LEU A 362 -9.12 -1.73 13.63
CA LEU A 362 -8.10 -2.19 12.69
C LEU A 362 -8.64 -2.33 11.26
N PRO A 363 -7.81 -2.19 10.22
CA PRO A 363 -8.16 -2.62 8.87
C PRO A 363 -8.35 -4.14 8.82
N PRO A 364 -9.07 -4.71 7.84
CA PRO A 364 -9.15 -6.16 7.66
C PRO A 364 -7.75 -6.77 7.44
N ASP A 365 -7.53 -7.99 7.93
CA ASP A 365 -6.26 -8.71 7.76
C ASP A 365 -6.08 -9.13 6.28
N PRO A 366 -5.05 -8.64 5.59
CA PRO A 366 -4.81 -8.94 4.18
C PRO A 366 -4.28 -10.37 3.95
N MET A 367 -3.76 -11.05 4.98
CA MET A 367 -3.26 -12.42 4.87
C MET A 367 -4.36 -13.47 5.07
N LYS A 368 -5.52 -13.08 5.61
CA LYS A 368 -6.64 -13.99 5.82
C LYS A 368 -7.31 -14.32 4.48
N VAL A 369 -7.04 -15.53 3.98
CA VAL A 369 -7.68 -16.08 2.77
C VAL A 369 -8.97 -16.79 3.19
N SER A 370 -10.13 -16.19 2.93
CA SER A 370 -11.44 -16.81 3.16
C SER A 370 -12.48 -16.31 2.15
N ASN A 371 -13.46 -17.16 1.84
CA ASN A 371 -14.66 -16.80 1.08
C ASN A 371 -15.73 -16.13 1.94
N ASN A 372 -15.60 -16.26 3.26
CA ASN A 372 -16.58 -15.76 4.21
C ASN A 372 -16.16 -14.37 4.67
N SER A 373 -16.87 -13.32 4.21
CA SER A 373 -16.62 -11.95 4.65
C SER A 373 -16.72 -11.78 6.16
N THR A 374 -17.59 -12.55 6.82
CA THR A 374 -17.74 -12.51 8.27
C THR A 374 -16.39 -12.75 8.96
N GLU A 375 -15.67 -13.79 8.54
CA GLU A 375 -14.35 -14.14 9.08
C GLU A 375 -13.30 -13.07 8.79
N ILE A 376 -13.35 -12.44 7.62
CA ILE A 376 -12.43 -11.35 7.26
C ILE A 376 -12.73 -10.13 8.13
N CYS A 377 -14.00 -9.78 8.30
CA CYS A 377 -14.40 -8.60 9.06
C CYS A 377 -14.24 -8.77 10.56
N GLU A 378 -14.26 -10.00 11.09
CA GLU A 378 -13.91 -10.29 12.49
C GLU A 378 -12.47 -9.92 12.84
N THR A 379 -11.55 -9.87 11.87
CA THR A 379 -10.14 -9.48 12.09
C THR A 379 -9.96 -8.00 12.45
N THR A 380 -11.01 -7.18 12.29
CA THR A 380 -10.98 -5.73 12.50
C THR A 380 -11.09 -5.32 13.98
N LYS A 381 -11.27 -6.28 14.89
CA LYS A 381 -11.54 -6.09 16.34
C LYS A 381 -12.87 -5.37 16.60
N LYS A 382 -12.94 -4.56 17.67
CA LYS A 382 -14.16 -3.91 18.15
C LYS A 382 -14.35 -2.54 17.51
N ILE A 383 -15.50 -1.92 17.78
CA ILE A 383 -15.79 -0.53 17.43
C ILE A 383 -14.71 0.37 18.04
N TYR A 384 -14.18 1.30 17.25
CA TYR A 384 -13.15 2.22 17.69
C TYR A 384 -13.72 3.18 18.76
N ASN A 385 -13.29 2.97 20.02
CA ASN A 385 -13.82 3.66 21.19
C ASN A 385 -12.67 4.13 22.13
N PRO A 386 -11.80 5.05 21.69
CA PRO A 386 -10.71 5.54 22.54
C PRO A 386 -11.20 6.36 23.74
N SER A 387 -12.44 6.85 23.72
CA SER A 387 -13.08 7.57 24.83
C SER A 387 -13.63 6.63 25.92
N ASN A 388 -13.50 5.30 25.75
CA ASN A 388 -13.99 4.29 26.70
C ASN A 388 -15.48 4.46 27.08
N ILE A 389 -16.31 4.88 26.14
CA ILE A 389 -17.76 5.02 26.35
C ILE A 389 -18.37 3.65 26.64
N ASN A 390 -19.18 3.55 27.70
CA ASN A 390 -19.87 2.31 28.03
C ASN A 390 -21.02 2.07 27.05
N ILE A 391 -20.90 1.05 26.21
CA ILE A 391 -21.84 0.73 25.13
C ILE A 391 -23.21 0.31 25.67
N THR A 392 -23.32 -0.10 26.95
CA THR A 392 -24.63 -0.46 27.55
C THR A 392 -25.48 0.75 27.90
N ASP A 393 -24.86 1.92 28.08
CA ASP A 393 -25.50 3.10 28.66
C ASP A 393 -25.76 4.19 27.60
N ILE A 394 -25.50 3.88 26.31
CA ILE A 394 -25.68 4.83 25.21
C ILE A 394 -27.17 4.99 24.85
N PRO A 395 -27.63 6.20 24.48
CA PRO A 395 -28.98 6.39 23.98
C PRO A 395 -29.24 5.61 22.68
N PRO A 396 -30.51 5.28 22.35
CA PRO A 396 -30.84 4.67 21.07
C PRO A 396 -30.34 5.51 19.88
N ALA A 397 -29.98 4.85 18.78
CA ALA A 397 -29.37 5.51 17.62
C ALA A 397 -30.18 6.71 17.12
N GLY A 398 -29.50 7.84 16.93
CA GLY A 398 -30.10 9.10 16.49
C GLY A 398 -30.75 9.96 17.59
N LEU A 399 -30.93 9.43 18.80
CA LEU A 399 -31.62 10.13 19.90
C LEU A 399 -30.69 10.80 20.91
N GLY A 400 -29.40 10.45 20.92
CA GLY A 400 -28.36 11.09 21.73
C GLY A 400 -27.49 12.09 20.94
N THR A 401 -26.71 12.91 21.63
CA THR A 401 -25.68 13.76 21.00
C THR A 401 -24.43 12.95 20.61
N GLN A 402 -23.62 13.47 19.69
CA GLN A 402 -22.49 12.71 19.11
C GLN A 402 -21.40 12.33 20.12
N ASP A 403 -21.23 13.11 21.19
CA ASP A 403 -20.32 12.86 22.32
C ASP A 403 -20.68 11.62 23.15
N GLN A 404 -21.92 11.15 23.08
CA GLN A 404 -22.41 10.02 23.87
C GLN A 404 -22.13 8.67 23.22
N TYR A 405 -21.66 8.66 21.98
CA TYR A 405 -21.37 7.46 21.21
C TYR A 405 -19.87 7.32 20.99
N ALA A 406 -19.40 6.07 20.87
CA ALA A 406 -18.03 5.81 20.48
C ALA A 406 -17.67 6.53 19.16
N ILE A 407 -16.42 6.96 19.02
CA ILE A 407 -15.93 7.65 17.81
C ILE A 407 -16.26 6.84 16.55
N GLY A 408 -16.18 5.52 16.62
CA GLY A 408 -16.51 4.63 15.51
C GLY A 408 -18.00 4.36 15.27
N ASP A 409 -18.92 4.71 16.17
CA ASP A 409 -20.35 4.36 16.01
C ASP A 409 -21.09 5.38 15.12
N LEU A 410 -21.02 5.20 13.80
CA LEU A 410 -21.65 6.12 12.84
C LEU A 410 -23.17 5.99 12.87
N SER A 411 -23.72 4.78 13.01
CA SER A 411 -25.17 4.61 13.08
C SER A 411 -25.77 5.26 14.31
N GLY A 412 -25.17 5.07 15.49
CA GLY A 412 -25.59 5.73 16.73
C GLY A 412 -25.65 7.25 16.55
N LYS A 413 -24.63 7.82 15.89
CA LYS A 413 -24.47 9.26 15.69
C LYS A 413 -25.30 9.88 14.58
N LEU A 414 -25.59 9.16 13.49
CA LEU A 414 -26.11 9.75 12.24
C LEU A 414 -27.52 9.27 11.86
N GLN A 415 -28.01 8.18 12.46
CA GLN A 415 -29.33 7.66 12.12
C GLN A 415 -30.43 8.70 12.41
N GLY A 416 -31.35 8.90 11.46
CA GLY A 416 -32.46 9.84 11.62
C GLY A 416 -32.12 11.33 11.39
N ARG A 417 -30.84 11.70 11.38
CA ARG A 417 -30.36 13.06 11.16
C ARG A 417 -30.31 13.39 9.67
N LYS A 418 -31.14 14.34 9.23
CA LYS A 418 -31.34 14.68 7.80
C LYS A 418 -31.10 16.16 7.50
N GLU A 419 -30.41 16.85 8.39
CA GLU A 419 -30.25 18.30 8.36
C GLU A 419 -29.36 18.71 7.18
N GLY A 420 -29.81 19.71 6.41
CA GLY A 420 -28.97 20.41 5.44
C GLY A 420 -28.66 19.70 4.12
N SER A 421 -29.17 18.48 3.87
CA SER A 421 -28.92 17.74 2.61
C SER A 421 -30.05 16.80 2.22
N TYR A 422 -30.07 16.38 0.94
CA TYR A 422 -31.04 15.40 0.45
C TYR A 422 -30.58 13.98 0.80
N HIS A 423 -31.44 13.24 1.51
CA HIS A 423 -31.24 11.83 1.85
C HIS A 423 -32.25 11.00 1.06
N TYR A 424 -31.80 9.90 0.45
CA TYR A 424 -32.70 8.92 -0.16
C TYR A 424 -33.53 8.22 0.92
N ASP A 425 -34.73 7.73 0.54
CA ASP A 425 -35.70 7.12 1.44
C ASP A 425 -35.06 6.18 2.48
N ILE A 426 -35.09 6.62 3.73
CA ILE A 426 -34.75 5.84 4.91
C ILE A 426 -36.07 5.27 5.41
N LEU A 427 -36.24 3.95 5.32
CA LEU A 427 -37.40 3.27 5.90
C LEU A 427 -37.45 3.59 7.41
N PRO A 428 -38.60 4.01 7.95
CA PRO A 428 -38.76 4.24 9.38
C PRO A 428 -38.33 2.99 10.17
N GLY A 429 -37.44 3.15 11.14
CA GLY A 429 -36.87 2.05 11.94
C GLY A 429 -35.69 1.31 11.32
N SER A 430 -35.28 1.63 10.09
CA SER A 430 -34.05 1.09 9.47
C SER A 430 -32.81 1.85 9.96
N ALA A 431 -31.71 1.12 10.19
CA ALA A 431 -30.40 1.73 10.49
C ALA A 431 -29.60 2.10 9.22
N LYS A 432 -30.23 2.03 8.04
CA LYS A 432 -29.63 2.40 6.76
C LYS A 432 -29.28 3.90 6.73
N LEU A 433 -28.01 4.20 6.44
CA LEU A 433 -27.54 5.55 6.15
C LEU A 433 -27.49 5.77 4.63
N SER A 434 -27.86 6.98 4.18
CA SER A 434 -27.79 7.36 2.77
C SER A 434 -27.82 8.88 2.64
N GLY A 435 -26.83 9.47 1.95
CA GLY A 435 -26.70 10.92 1.80
C GLY A 435 -25.51 11.49 2.57
N ILE A 436 -25.55 12.81 2.81
CA ILE A 436 -24.47 13.58 3.41
C ILE A 436 -24.82 13.95 4.84
N TYR A 437 -23.90 13.70 5.76
CA TYR A 437 -24.00 13.98 7.19
C TYR A 437 -22.75 14.74 7.65
N TRP A 438 -22.78 15.27 8.87
CA TRP A 438 -21.62 15.86 9.54
C TRP A 438 -21.45 15.28 10.95
N ASP A 439 -20.20 15.19 11.40
CA ASP A 439 -19.82 14.61 12.69
C ASP A 439 -18.71 15.44 13.35
N THR A 440 -18.97 15.90 14.57
CA THR A 440 -18.06 16.73 15.39
C THR A 440 -17.13 15.90 16.27
N TYR A 441 -17.26 14.56 16.28
CA TYR A 441 -16.47 13.60 17.07
C TYR A 441 -15.88 12.50 16.18
N LEU A 442 -15.55 12.82 14.92
CA LEU A 442 -14.94 11.91 13.95
C LEU A 442 -13.69 12.50 13.29
N PRO A 443 -12.58 12.68 14.02
CA PRO A 443 -11.39 13.34 13.48
C PRO A 443 -10.71 12.51 12.38
N LEU A 444 -10.20 13.19 11.33
CA LEU A 444 -9.39 12.57 10.27
C LEU A 444 -7.88 12.82 10.42
N SER A 445 -7.49 13.59 11.42
CA SER A 445 -6.09 13.87 11.78
C SER A 445 -5.91 13.87 13.30
N GLY A 446 -4.66 13.78 13.75
CA GLY A 446 -4.30 13.69 15.16
C GLY A 446 -4.45 12.27 15.74
N MET A 447 -4.22 12.15 17.05
CA MET A 447 -4.13 10.86 17.75
C MET A 447 -5.39 9.99 17.64
N TYR A 448 -6.55 10.61 17.50
CA TYR A 448 -7.83 9.90 17.41
C TYR A 448 -8.29 9.64 15.97
N SER A 449 -7.45 9.90 14.97
CA SER A 449 -7.79 9.74 13.55
C SER A 449 -8.36 8.36 13.22
N VAL A 450 -9.38 8.34 12.35
CA VAL A 450 -10.00 7.13 11.81
C VAL A 450 -9.39 6.67 10.48
N ILE A 451 -8.37 7.35 9.98
CA ILE A 451 -7.67 6.97 8.73
C ILE A 451 -7.04 5.58 8.87
N HIS A 452 -7.07 4.79 7.79
CA HIS A 452 -6.60 3.41 7.70
C HIS A 452 -7.29 2.39 8.62
N ARG A 453 -8.31 2.80 9.39
CA ARG A 453 -9.22 1.88 10.09
C ARG A 453 -10.26 1.31 9.13
N SER A 454 -11.03 0.30 9.56
CA SER A 454 -12.07 -0.29 8.71
C SER A 454 -13.46 0.27 8.99
N LEU A 455 -14.21 0.56 7.94
CA LEU A 455 -15.66 0.65 8.00
C LEU A 455 -16.25 -0.77 7.96
N VAL A 456 -17.17 -1.09 8.86
CA VAL A 456 -17.85 -2.38 8.99
C VAL A 456 -19.37 -2.18 9.05
N LEU A 457 -20.08 -2.82 8.13
CA LEU A 457 -21.54 -2.88 8.11
C LEU A 457 -21.98 -4.14 8.85
N HIS A 458 -22.85 -3.99 9.84
CA HIS A 458 -23.44 -5.11 10.57
C HIS A 458 -24.88 -5.34 10.15
N LYS A 459 -25.29 -6.61 10.12
CA LYS A 459 -26.67 -7.02 9.91
C LYS A 459 -27.17 -7.92 11.03
N TYR A 460 -28.48 -7.97 11.20
CA TYR A 460 -29.11 -9.02 12.00
C TYR A 460 -28.91 -10.37 11.33
N ASN A 461 -28.56 -11.36 12.14
CA ASN A 461 -28.45 -12.74 11.71
C ASN A 461 -29.82 -13.26 11.27
N GLU A 462 -29.86 -13.98 10.16
CA GLU A 462 -31.10 -14.40 9.52
C GLU A 462 -31.75 -15.59 10.24
N THR A 463 -30.98 -16.36 11.01
CA THR A 463 -31.47 -17.54 11.74
C THR A 463 -32.30 -17.18 12.97
N ASP A 464 -31.91 -16.12 13.71
CA ASP A 464 -32.56 -15.74 14.97
C ASP A 464 -33.16 -14.32 14.93
N ASN A 465 -32.84 -13.51 13.91
CA ASN A 465 -33.18 -12.09 13.78
C ASN A 465 -32.82 -11.23 15.01
N LYS A 466 -31.86 -11.67 15.83
CA LYS A 466 -31.45 -11.02 17.08
C LYS A 466 -29.94 -10.84 17.16
N SER A 467 -29.16 -11.88 16.85
CA SER A 467 -27.70 -11.76 16.87
C SER A 467 -27.23 -10.82 15.77
N ILE A 468 -26.13 -10.13 16.02
CA ILE A 468 -25.56 -9.13 15.12
C ILE A 468 -24.26 -9.73 14.58
N ILE A 469 -24.13 -9.75 13.25
CA ILE A 469 -22.94 -10.26 12.56
C ILE A 469 -22.38 -9.20 11.61
N PRO A 470 -21.05 -9.13 11.44
CA PRO A 470 -20.47 -8.29 10.41
C PRO A 470 -20.87 -8.85 9.03
N TRP A 471 -21.23 -7.96 8.12
CA TRP A 471 -21.65 -8.31 6.77
C TRP A 471 -20.57 -7.94 5.74
N ILE A 472 -20.07 -6.71 5.79
CA ILE A 472 -19.08 -6.21 4.84
C ILE A 472 -18.14 -5.26 5.56
N CYS A 473 -16.86 -5.28 5.21
CA CYS A 473 -15.87 -4.37 5.74
C CYS A 473 -14.94 -3.86 4.63
N GLY A 474 -14.33 -2.70 4.87
CA GLY A 474 -13.31 -2.15 3.98
C GLY A 474 -12.49 -1.04 4.65
N THR A 475 -11.25 -0.87 4.20
CA THR A 475 -10.29 0.10 4.77
C THR A 475 -10.57 1.53 4.31
N LEU A 476 -10.50 2.49 5.23
CA LEU A 476 -10.55 3.94 4.96
C LEU A 476 -9.20 4.42 4.40
N ASN A 477 -9.09 4.50 3.08
CA ASN A 477 -7.88 4.94 2.39
C ASN A 477 -7.94 6.41 2.00
N LEU A 478 -6.78 7.04 1.84
CA LEU A 478 -6.65 8.46 1.49
C LEU A 478 -6.71 8.67 -0.03
N TYR A 479 -7.46 9.68 -0.45
CA TYR A 479 -7.68 10.02 -1.86
C TYR A 479 -7.41 11.50 -2.11
N LEU A 480 -7.01 11.82 -3.34
CA LEU A 480 -6.89 13.20 -3.78
C LEU A 480 -8.29 13.83 -3.88
N PRO A 481 -8.42 15.15 -3.67
CA PRO A 481 -9.65 15.88 -3.96
C PRO A 481 -10.17 15.60 -5.38
N ASP A 482 -11.48 15.73 -5.57
CA ASP A 482 -12.18 15.48 -6.86
C ASP A 482 -12.06 14.05 -7.41
N ASN A 483 -11.69 13.08 -6.55
CA ASN A 483 -11.69 11.65 -6.86
C ASN A 483 -10.74 11.27 -8.03
N ILE A 484 -9.68 12.06 -8.21
CA ILE A 484 -8.67 11.89 -9.29
C ILE A 484 -7.86 10.58 -9.11
N GLY A 485 -7.74 10.09 -7.87
CA GLY A 485 -7.06 8.85 -7.55
C GLY A 485 -6.70 8.75 -6.07
N GLN A 486 -6.12 7.62 -5.66
CA GLN A 486 -5.55 7.49 -4.32
C GLN A 486 -4.34 8.41 -4.15
N ILE A 487 -4.15 8.93 -2.94
CA ILE A 487 -2.90 9.61 -2.58
C ILE A 487 -1.77 8.59 -2.63
N GLN A 488 -0.63 8.99 -3.19
CA GLN A 488 0.56 8.16 -3.18
C GLN A 488 1.14 8.10 -1.77
N MET A 489 1.20 6.89 -1.20
CA MET A 489 1.71 6.62 0.12
C MET A 489 3.16 6.14 0.02
N MET A 490 4.01 6.62 0.93
CA MET A 490 5.26 5.97 1.31
C MET A 490 4.94 4.96 2.41
N THR A 491 5.36 3.71 2.20
CA THR A 491 5.20 2.64 3.17
C THR A 491 6.58 2.17 3.60
N ALA A 492 6.83 2.15 4.90
CA ALA A 492 8.01 1.52 5.47
C ALA A 492 7.59 0.29 6.28
N GLN A 493 8.44 -0.72 6.35
CA GLN A 493 8.19 -1.92 7.14
C GLN A 493 9.41 -2.33 7.94
N VAL A 494 9.14 -2.98 9.06
CA VAL A 494 10.11 -3.65 9.91
C VAL A 494 9.69 -5.10 10.00
N ILE A 495 10.56 -6.01 9.56
CA ILE A 495 10.32 -7.45 9.65
C ILE A 495 11.25 -8.03 10.71
N TYR A 496 10.66 -8.57 11.77
CA TYR A 496 11.38 -9.35 12.76
C TYR A 496 11.44 -10.81 12.34
N ARG A 497 12.61 -11.42 12.52
CA ARG A 497 12.86 -12.82 12.17
C ARG A 497 13.38 -13.65 13.34
N TYR A 498 14.01 -12.99 14.33
CA TYR A 498 14.54 -13.61 15.54
C TYR A 498 14.78 -12.53 16.62
N PRO A 499 14.62 -12.84 17.93
CA PRO A 499 13.98 -14.04 18.50
C PRO A 499 12.45 -14.03 18.38
N ILE A 500 11.87 -12.93 17.90
CA ILE A 500 10.46 -12.79 17.59
C ILE A 500 10.27 -12.74 16.08
N VAL A 501 9.10 -13.16 15.61
CA VAL A 501 8.68 -13.06 14.21
C VAL A 501 7.48 -12.13 14.09
N GLY A 502 7.50 -11.28 13.07
CA GLY A 502 6.41 -10.36 12.85
C GLY A 502 6.73 -9.16 11.97
N LYS A 503 5.72 -8.31 11.79
CA LYS A 503 5.80 -7.14 10.91
C LYS A 503 5.20 -5.92 11.59
N ILE A 504 5.90 -4.78 11.49
CA ILE A 504 5.40 -3.45 11.85
C ILE A 504 5.50 -2.58 10.61
N ILE A 505 4.44 -1.83 10.30
CA ILE A 505 4.29 -1.06 9.07
C ILE A 505 4.05 0.40 9.43
N PHE A 506 4.73 1.31 8.74
CA PHE A 506 4.53 2.75 8.84
C PHE A 506 4.02 3.26 7.49
N ARG A 507 3.01 4.12 7.50
CA ARG A 507 2.41 4.69 6.28
C ARG A 507 2.25 6.19 6.42
N GLN A 508 2.76 6.93 5.44
CA GLN A 508 2.64 8.39 5.35
C GLN A 508 2.45 8.81 3.89
N SER A 509 1.84 9.96 3.62
CA SER A 509 1.83 10.55 2.28
C SER A 509 3.26 10.74 1.76
N LYS A 510 3.54 10.30 0.53
CA LYS A 510 4.90 10.35 -0.05
C LYS A 510 5.43 11.78 -0.22
N ASN A 511 4.54 12.73 -0.50
CA ASN A 511 4.89 14.11 -0.82
C ASN A 511 4.58 15.09 0.33
N ASP A 512 4.11 14.60 1.48
CA ASP A 512 3.80 15.43 2.66
C ASP A 512 4.37 14.78 3.94
N PRO A 513 5.63 15.10 4.32
CA PRO A 513 6.27 14.59 5.53
C PRO A 513 5.65 15.10 6.84
N GLN A 514 4.77 16.11 6.78
CA GLN A 514 4.09 16.67 7.96
C GLN A 514 2.70 16.08 8.18
N MET A 515 2.22 15.23 7.27
CA MET A 515 1.02 14.44 7.47
C MET A 515 1.26 13.38 8.54
N ASP A 516 0.21 13.01 9.27
CA ASP A 516 0.31 11.99 10.31
C ASP A 516 0.75 10.64 9.71
N THR A 517 1.56 9.91 10.47
CA THR A 517 2.04 8.57 10.10
C THR A 517 1.22 7.52 10.82
N THR A 518 0.61 6.62 10.07
CA THR A 518 -0.09 5.45 10.62
C THR A 518 0.90 4.34 10.89
N ILE A 519 0.86 3.78 12.10
CA ILE A 519 1.67 2.63 12.52
C ILE A 519 0.74 1.42 12.68
N ILE A 520 1.01 0.35 11.96
CA ILE A 520 0.25 -0.91 12.03
C ILE A 520 1.20 -1.99 12.55
N ILE A 521 0.88 -2.55 13.71
CA ILE A 521 1.54 -3.74 14.25
C ILE A 521 0.70 -4.93 13.84
N GLU A 522 1.30 -5.89 13.14
CA GLU A 522 0.67 -7.16 12.79
C GLU A 522 0.99 -8.23 13.85
N ASN A 523 1.12 -9.49 13.46
CA ASN A 523 1.49 -10.57 14.38
C ASN A 523 2.92 -10.35 14.92
N LEU A 524 3.09 -10.34 16.25
CA LEU A 524 4.38 -10.42 16.94
C LEU A 524 4.38 -11.68 17.82
N VAL A 525 5.16 -12.69 17.43
CA VAL A 525 5.15 -14.00 18.13
C VAL A 525 6.57 -14.39 18.49
N HIS A 526 6.77 -14.96 19.67
CA HIS A 526 8.04 -15.58 20.05
C HIS A 526 8.36 -16.75 19.10
N ALA A 527 9.58 -16.73 18.56
CA ALA A 527 10.00 -17.65 17.52
C ALA A 527 11.04 -18.66 17.99
N ASP A 528 11.69 -18.44 19.13
CA ASP A 528 12.78 -19.28 19.63
C ASP A 528 12.31 -20.64 20.19
N GLY A 529 11.03 -20.76 20.57
CA GLY A 529 10.43 -21.97 21.16
C GLY A 529 10.59 -22.08 22.68
N ASN A 530 11.27 -21.13 23.33
CA ASN A 530 11.45 -21.13 24.78
C ASN A 530 10.29 -20.41 25.49
N ALA A 531 9.81 -19.32 24.89
CA ALA A 531 8.73 -18.51 25.44
C ALA A 531 7.37 -18.90 24.82
N LEU A 532 6.70 -19.90 25.41
CA LEU A 532 5.34 -20.29 25.02
C LEU A 532 4.24 -19.45 25.67
N ASN A 533 4.59 -18.65 26.68
CA ASN A 533 3.69 -17.73 27.35
C ASN A 533 3.75 -16.35 26.68
N ASN A 534 2.64 -15.63 26.72
CA ASN A 534 2.60 -14.24 26.27
C ASN A 534 3.48 -13.38 27.19
N SER A 535 4.12 -12.37 26.62
CA SER A 535 4.87 -11.36 27.35
C SER A 535 4.28 -9.99 27.06
N GLU A 536 4.24 -9.13 28.07
CA GLU A 536 3.53 -7.86 28.06
C GLU A 536 4.48 -6.71 28.45
N LEU A 537 4.01 -5.48 28.28
CA LEU A 537 4.70 -4.27 28.74
C LEU A 537 6.07 -4.04 28.07
N HIS A 538 6.22 -4.42 26.81
CA HIS A 538 7.44 -4.17 26.06
C HIS A 538 7.52 -2.71 25.61
N ARG A 539 8.57 -2.00 26.03
CA ARG A 539 8.93 -0.71 25.43
C ARG A 539 9.48 -0.92 24.02
N TRP A 540 9.33 0.08 23.18
CA TRP A 540 9.73 0.01 21.79
C TRP A 540 10.15 1.39 21.30
N MET A 541 11.29 1.46 20.64
CA MET A 541 11.91 2.72 20.24
C MET A 541 12.68 2.57 18.93
N ILE A 542 12.73 3.65 18.15
CA ILE A 542 13.57 3.79 16.97
C ILE A 542 14.95 4.30 17.40
N HIS A 543 16.00 3.69 16.86
CA HIS A 543 17.39 3.99 17.16
C HIS A 543 18.13 4.53 15.94
N ASP A 544 19.25 5.20 16.16
CA ASP A 544 19.92 5.96 15.10
C ASP A 544 20.50 5.14 13.96
N ASN A 545 21.07 3.97 14.27
CA ASN A 545 21.80 3.16 13.31
C ASN A 545 20.98 1.93 12.84
N PRO A 546 21.20 1.42 11.63
CA PRO A 546 20.68 0.12 11.22
C PRO A 546 21.22 -0.98 12.16
N PRO A 547 20.49 -2.09 12.35
CA PRO A 547 20.95 -3.16 13.21
C PRO A 547 22.15 -3.87 12.57
N GLY A 548 23.19 -4.07 13.36
CA GLY A 548 24.33 -4.91 13.03
C GLY A 548 23.98 -6.40 13.14
N LYS A 549 25.01 -7.24 13.13
CA LYS A 549 24.85 -8.70 13.30
C LYS A 549 24.69 -9.10 14.77
N ASP A 550 24.79 -8.20 15.72
CA ASP A 550 24.70 -8.48 17.16
C ASP A 550 23.30 -8.86 17.65
N TYR A 551 22.27 -8.90 16.81
CA TYR A 551 20.95 -9.42 17.20
C TYR A 551 21.01 -10.90 17.65
N TYR A 552 22.01 -11.68 17.22
CA TYR A 552 22.26 -13.04 17.72
C TYR A 552 23.07 -13.08 19.04
N ASN A 553 23.73 -12.00 19.44
CA ASN A 553 24.55 -11.98 20.64
C ASN A 553 23.65 -11.87 21.88
N TRP A 554 23.44 -12.98 22.59
CA TRP A 554 22.52 -13.02 23.73
C TRP A 554 22.82 -11.96 24.81
N THR A 555 24.09 -11.71 25.13
CA THR A 555 24.47 -10.77 26.22
C THR A 555 24.61 -9.32 25.76
N GLY A 556 24.65 -9.08 24.45
CA GLY A 556 24.90 -7.77 23.85
C GLY A 556 23.98 -7.54 22.66
N ARG A 557 22.71 -7.91 22.81
CA ARG A 557 21.75 -7.91 21.71
C ARG A 557 21.42 -6.49 21.27
N CYS A 558 21.50 -6.23 19.97
CA CYS A 558 21.06 -4.97 19.36
C CYS A 558 21.74 -3.71 19.91
N LEU A 559 22.96 -3.81 20.45
CA LEU A 559 23.75 -2.66 20.91
C LEU A 559 24.24 -1.79 19.75
N SER A 560 24.48 -2.39 18.59
CA SER A 560 24.92 -1.75 17.35
C SER A 560 23.97 -0.65 16.84
N THR A 561 22.70 -0.70 17.23
CA THR A 561 21.70 0.29 16.85
C THR A 561 21.99 1.68 17.45
N GLY A 562 22.84 1.76 18.47
CA GLY A 562 23.20 3.01 19.14
C GLY A 562 22.11 3.51 20.09
N GLU A 563 21.97 4.84 20.19
CA GLU A 563 21.01 5.52 21.06
C GLU A 563 19.64 5.69 20.39
N PRO A 564 18.57 5.91 21.18
CA PRO A 564 17.26 6.25 20.64
C PRO A 564 17.29 7.55 19.83
N TYR A 565 16.62 7.52 18.68
CA TYR A 565 16.65 8.59 17.69
C TYR A 565 16.10 9.90 18.26
N ASN A 566 16.95 10.93 18.35
CA ASN A 566 16.62 12.22 18.95
C ASN A 566 17.15 13.40 18.10
N PRO A 567 16.59 13.63 16.89
CA PRO A 567 17.08 14.66 15.98
C PRO A 567 16.93 16.08 16.56
N TYR A 568 15.91 16.30 17.39
CA TYR A 568 15.60 17.58 18.01
C TYR A 568 16.31 17.80 19.36
N LYS A 569 17.20 16.88 19.77
CA LYS A 569 18.03 16.98 20.99
C LYS A 569 17.22 17.31 22.24
N VAL A 570 16.03 16.70 22.38
CA VAL A 570 15.20 16.83 23.58
C VAL A 570 16.01 16.34 24.78
N GLU A 571 16.13 17.17 25.82
CA GLU A 571 16.87 16.83 27.04
C GLU A 571 16.15 15.70 27.79
N TRP A 572 16.89 14.68 28.23
CA TRP A 572 16.34 13.51 28.90
C TRP A 572 17.00 13.31 30.27
N ASN A 573 16.19 13.34 31.33
CA ASN A 573 16.59 12.89 32.67
C ASN A 573 15.67 11.73 33.10
N SER A 574 16.26 10.55 33.28
CA SER A 574 15.57 9.27 33.50
C SER A 574 14.67 9.22 34.75
N SER A 575 14.79 10.17 35.68
CA SER A 575 13.98 10.22 36.90
C SER A 575 12.76 11.15 36.84
N ILE A 576 12.64 12.03 35.84
CA ILE A 576 11.60 13.07 35.78
C ILE A 576 10.80 13.03 34.46
N PHE A 577 11.41 12.60 33.34
CA PHE A 577 10.79 12.73 32.00
C PHE A 577 9.92 11.55 31.54
N ASN A 578 9.98 10.39 32.21
CA ASN A 578 9.09 9.26 31.91
C ASN A 578 7.61 9.58 32.15
N GLU A 579 7.30 10.62 32.94
CA GLU A 579 5.93 11.07 33.22
C GLU A 579 5.34 11.99 32.13
N TYR A 580 6.18 12.67 31.34
CA TYR A 580 5.72 13.73 30.41
C TYR A 580 5.64 13.30 28.94
N CYS A 581 6.35 12.24 28.53
CA CYS A 581 6.27 11.76 27.14
C CYS A 581 4.96 10.99 26.90
N SER A 582 3.99 11.68 26.29
CA SER A 582 2.64 11.17 26.04
C SER A 582 2.11 11.61 24.67
N MET A 583 1.01 10.99 24.20
CA MET A 583 0.34 11.39 22.95
C MET A 583 -0.24 12.80 22.97
N SER A 584 -0.54 13.36 24.13
CA SER A 584 -0.98 14.76 24.27
C SER A 584 0.17 15.77 24.17
N GLU A 585 1.40 15.33 24.43
CA GLU A 585 2.60 16.16 24.58
C GLU A 585 3.78 15.62 23.78
N VAL A 586 3.50 15.30 22.51
CA VAL A 586 4.42 14.59 21.60
C VAL A 586 5.77 15.31 21.42
N SER A 587 5.79 16.64 21.50
CA SER A 587 7.00 17.48 21.35
C SER A 587 8.02 17.31 22.47
N LEU A 588 7.59 16.81 23.64
CA LEU A 588 8.47 16.50 24.77
C LEU A 588 9.09 15.10 24.64
N CYS A 589 8.68 14.32 23.64
CA CYS A 589 9.22 13.01 23.36
C CYS A 589 10.37 13.09 22.34
N ARG A 590 11.41 12.30 22.55
CA ARG A 590 12.39 11.99 21.49
C ARG A 590 11.65 11.37 20.32
N VAL A 591 11.96 11.74 19.07
CA VAL A 591 11.26 11.22 17.88
C VAL A 591 11.19 9.71 17.85
N GLY A 592 12.28 9.02 18.22
CA GLY A 592 12.31 7.57 18.24
C GLY A 592 11.57 6.91 19.40
N ASP A 593 11.13 7.64 20.42
CA ASP A 593 10.49 7.04 21.58
C ASP A 593 9.02 6.74 21.31
N LEU A 594 8.69 5.48 21.00
CA LEU A 594 7.31 5.08 20.66
C LEU A 594 6.51 4.65 21.89
N THR A 595 7.10 4.63 23.09
CA THR A 595 6.34 4.33 24.32
C THR A 595 5.28 5.37 24.62
N ARG A 596 5.31 6.53 23.94
CA ARG A 596 4.23 7.53 23.95
C ARG A 596 2.88 6.93 23.54
N HIS A 597 2.88 5.89 22.69
CA HIS A 597 1.70 5.12 22.28
C HIS A 597 1.31 4.01 23.26
N GLY A 598 2.04 3.89 24.38
CA GLY A 598 1.99 2.77 25.29
C GLY A 598 3.01 1.68 24.95
N THR A 599 3.01 0.64 25.76
CA THR A 599 3.81 -0.58 25.55
C THR A 599 3.10 -1.54 24.60
N ILE A 600 3.85 -2.50 24.06
CA ILE A 600 3.33 -3.54 23.19
C ILE A 600 3.43 -4.92 23.86
N ASP A 601 2.58 -5.84 23.41
CA ASP A 601 2.56 -7.22 23.87
C ASP A 601 3.05 -8.15 22.76
N ILE A 602 3.64 -9.27 23.15
CA ILE A 602 4.19 -10.29 22.25
C ILE A 602 3.54 -11.63 22.61
N ALA A 603 2.96 -12.28 21.61
CA ALA A 603 2.31 -13.56 21.82
C ALA A 603 3.35 -14.68 22.00
N GLY A 604 3.11 -15.59 22.94
CA GLY A 604 3.93 -16.80 23.09
C GLY A 604 3.64 -17.86 22.02
N ARG A 605 2.42 -17.83 21.46
CA ARG A 605 1.95 -18.75 20.42
C ARG A 605 1.19 -18.02 19.33
N LYS A 606 1.26 -18.54 18.12
CA LYS A 606 0.56 -18.05 16.93
C LYS A 606 -0.93 -17.87 17.15
N LEU A 607 -1.58 -18.79 17.87
CA LEU A 607 -3.02 -18.74 18.19
C LEU A 607 -3.43 -17.39 18.81
N TYR A 608 -2.55 -16.79 19.64
CA TYR A 608 -2.80 -15.53 20.31
C TYR A 608 -2.27 -14.31 19.55
N GLY A 609 -1.48 -14.50 18.48
CA GLY A 609 -0.82 -13.43 17.73
C GLY A 609 -1.79 -12.35 17.26
N THR A 610 -2.73 -12.72 16.39
CA THR A 610 -3.68 -11.75 15.80
C THR A 610 -4.57 -11.08 16.85
N LEU A 611 -4.97 -11.83 17.88
CA LEU A 611 -5.84 -11.33 18.94
C LEU A 611 -5.12 -10.30 19.82
N LEU A 612 -3.90 -10.62 20.26
CA LEU A 612 -3.16 -9.88 21.28
C LEU A 612 -2.36 -8.72 20.68
N THR A 613 -1.55 -8.98 19.64
CA THR A 613 -0.48 -8.06 19.22
C THR A 613 -0.92 -7.03 18.19
N ARG A 614 -1.96 -7.34 17.41
CA ARG A 614 -2.37 -6.49 16.29
C ARG A 614 -2.91 -5.15 16.78
N ARG A 615 -2.30 -4.03 16.39
CA ARG A 615 -2.64 -2.66 16.85
C ARG A 615 -2.46 -1.64 15.72
N LEU A 616 -3.21 -0.53 15.80
CA LEU A 616 -3.06 0.61 14.90
C LEU A 616 -2.95 1.90 15.71
N PHE A 617 -1.90 2.66 15.46
CA PHE A 617 -1.63 3.97 16.05
C PHE A 617 -1.50 5.04 14.96
N THR A 618 -1.72 6.30 15.35
CA THR A 618 -1.49 7.48 14.52
C THR A 618 -0.49 8.39 15.22
N ASP A 619 0.68 8.60 14.63
CA ASP A 619 1.75 9.44 15.16
C ASP A 619 1.88 10.74 14.35
N THR A 620 1.98 11.88 15.02
CA THR A 620 2.01 13.22 14.40
C THR A 620 3.43 13.79 14.22
N MET A 621 4.46 13.05 14.65
CA MET A 621 5.87 13.48 14.73
C MET A 621 6.87 12.53 14.08
N LEU A 622 6.41 11.44 13.47
CA LEU A 622 7.26 10.41 12.88
C LEU A 622 7.30 10.51 11.34
N PRO A 623 8.26 11.23 10.74
CA PRO A 623 8.33 11.39 9.30
C PRO A 623 8.96 10.17 8.61
N LEU A 624 8.41 9.76 7.47
CA LEU A 624 8.99 8.76 6.57
C LEU A 624 9.83 9.39 5.45
N SER A 625 9.70 10.69 5.22
CA SER A 625 10.48 11.44 4.22
C SER A 625 11.08 12.71 4.82
N GLY A 626 11.95 13.38 4.06
CA GLY A 626 12.67 14.57 4.53
C GLY A 626 13.90 14.26 5.42
N PRO A 627 14.55 15.30 5.96
CA PRO A 627 15.86 15.19 6.63
C PRO A 627 15.82 14.38 7.92
N HIS A 628 14.65 14.28 8.56
CA HIS A 628 14.45 13.55 9.80
C HIS A 628 13.80 12.18 9.60
N SER A 629 13.74 11.68 8.36
CA SER A 629 13.16 10.37 8.04
C SER A 629 13.72 9.25 8.92
N ILE A 630 12.85 8.32 9.30
CA ILE A 630 13.21 7.12 10.03
C ILE A 630 13.66 5.96 9.13
N LEU A 631 13.66 6.13 7.80
CA LEU A 631 14.13 5.09 6.88
C LEU A 631 15.62 4.80 7.09
N GLY A 632 15.99 3.52 7.05
CA GLY A 632 17.36 3.05 7.29
C GLY A 632 17.77 2.98 8.76
N LYS A 633 16.94 3.51 9.67
CA LYS A 633 17.10 3.36 11.13
C LYS A 633 16.66 1.97 11.57
N SER A 634 16.81 1.68 12.86
CA SER A 634 16.34 0.42 13.45
C SER A 634 15.20 0.65 14.42
N LEU A 635 14.25 -0.29 14.46
CA LEU A 635 13.27 -0.38 15.52
C LEU A 635 13.72 -1.45 16.51
N VAL A 636 13.77 -1.09 17.79
CA VAL A 636 14.20 -1.94 18.90
C VAL A 636 13.03 -2.18 19.83
N ILE A 637 12.77 -3.44 20.15
CA ILE A 637 11.82 -3.86 21.18
C ILE A 637 12.61 -4.27 22.41
N TYR A 638 12.20 -3.75 23.55
CA TYR A 638 12.82 -3.96 24.85
C TYR A 638 12.02 -4.99 25.66
N ASP A 639 12.68 -5.63 26.59
CA ASP A 639 12.11 -6.54 27.57
C ASP A 639 12.84 -6.31 28.90
N ASP A 640 12.22 -5.48 29.73
CA ASP A 640 12.71 -5.05 31.04
C ASP A 640 12.52 -6.13 32.11
N HIS A 641 11.62 -7.08 31.87
CA HIS A 641 11.35 -8.23 32.74
C HIS A 641 12.20 -9.45 32.39
N GLY A 642 12.99 -9.38 31.32
CA GLY A 642 13.85 -10.45 30.85
C GLY A 642 15.07 -10.70 31.74
N PRO A 643 15.86 -11.75 31.44
CA PRO A 643 17.06 -12.08 32.19
C PRO A 643 18.08 -10.94 32.18
N ARG A 644 18.54 -10.48 33.35
CA ARG A 644 19.49 -9.35 33.49
C ARG A 644 20.77 -9.53 32.64
N LEU A 645 21.25 -10.77 32.48
CA LEU A 645 22.44 -11.09 31.68
C LEU A 645 22.24 -10.89 30.16
N ARG A 646 21.00 -10.90 29.66
CA ARG A 646 20.67 -10.62 28.25
C ARG A 646 20.79 -9.13 27.93
N GLY A 647 20.63 -8.28 28.93
CA GLY A 647 20.33 -6.86 28.77
C GLY A 647 18.86 -6.62 28.41
N GLU A 648 18.49 -5.35 28.27
CA GLU A 648 17.10 -4.94 28.08
C GLU A 648 16.60 -5.10 26.62
N ARG A 649 17.46 -5.12 25.59
CA ARG A 649 17.02 -5.16 24.18
C ARG A 649 16.65 -6.59 23.74
N LEU A 650 15.37 -6.83 23.43
CA LEU A 650 14.84 -8.14 23.05
C LEU A 650 15.08 -8.47 21.58
N ALA A 651 14.76 -7.54 20.69
CA ALA A 651 14.81 -7.72 19.25
C ALA A 651 15.05 -6.37 18.56
N CYS A 652 15.69 -6.40 17.39
CA CYS A 652 15.85 -5.22 16.54
C CYS A 652 15.78 -5.62 15.06
N SER A 653 15.27 -4.71 14.24
CA SER A 653 15.29 -4.86 12.79
C SER A 653 15.32 -3.50 12.10
N ILE A 654 15.69 -3.47 10.82
CA ILE A 654 15.81 -2.25 10.03
C ILE A 654 14.43 -1.78 9.55
N ILE A 655 14.25 -0.46 9.50
CA ILE A 655 13.10 0.19 8.90
C ILE A 655 13.41 0.41 7.42
N SER A 656 12.80 -0.39 6.54
CA SER A 656 13.04 -0.33 5.10
C SER A 656 11.79 0.04 4.31
N GLU A 657 11.95 0.62 3.12
CA GLU A 657 10.83 0.99 2.26
C GLU A 657 10.15 -0.27 1.67
N THR A 658 8.83 -0.22 1.55
CA THR A 658 8.05 -1.20 0.80
C THR A 658 7.50 -0.52 -0.46
N TYR A 659 7.93 -1.01 -1.60
CA TYR A 659 7.52 -0.47 -2.90
C TYR A 659 6.14 -0.98 -3.31
N ARG A 660 5.37 -0.07 -3.94
CA ARG A 660 4.12 -0.41 -4.60
C ARG A 660 4.32 -1.43 -5.71
N ARG A 661 3.32 -2.27 -5.97
CA ARG A 661 3.38 -3.26 -7.04
C ARG A 661 2.65 -2.78 -8.27
N LYS A 662 3.33 -2.90 -9.41
CA LYS A 662 2.75 -2.75 -10.72
C LYS A 662 2.90 -4.05 -11.50
N ALA A 663 1.80 -4.50 -12.11
CA ALA A 663 1.77 -5.64 -13.01
C ALA A 663 1.29 -5.19 -14.39
N VAL A 664 1.84 -5.77 -15.46
CA VAL A 664 1.54 -5.38 -16.84
C VAL A 664 1.37 -6.61 -17.72
N ALA A 665 0.30 -6.63 -18.50
CA ALA A 665 0.10 -7.57 -19.60
C ALA A 665 0.05 -6.77 -20.92
N ARG A 666 1.05 -6.96 -21.78
CA ARG A 666 1.21 -6.19 -23.05
C ARG A 666 1.72 -7.02 -24.22
N ASP A 667 2.34 -8.17 -23.93
CA ASP A 667 3.00 -9.01 -24.91
C ASP A 667 2.02 -10.07 -25.40
N TRP A 668 1.14 -9.68 -26.31
CA TRP A 668 0.07 -10.52 -26.81
C TRP A 668 0.58 -11.64 -27.72
N PHE A 669 0.07 -12.84 -27.52
CA PHE A 669 0.26 -14.06 -28.32
C PHE A 669 -1.08 -14.46 -28.96
N GLY A 670 -1.04 -14.98 -30.19
CA GLY A 670 -2.19 -15.54 -30.88
C GLY A 670 -2.04 -17.05 -31.08
N ASN A 671 -3.14 -17.74 -31.32
CA ASN A 671 -3.18 -19.18 -31.59
C ASN A 671 -2.89 -19.48 -33.07
N GLY A 672 -1.63 -19.37 -33.50
CA GLY A 672 -1.19 -19.56 -34.89
C GLY A 672 -1.61 -18.45 -35.87
N GLU A 673 -2.45 -17.51 -35.44
CA GLU A 673 -2.92 -16.36 -36.22
C GLU A 673 -2.11 -15.09 -35.89
N THR A 674 -1.83 -14.25 -36.88
CA THR A 674 -1.28 -12.91 -36.65
C THR A 674 -2.35 -12.02 -36.02
N ILE A 675 -2.13 -11.58 -34.78
CA ILE A 675 -3.07 -10.71 -34.07
C ILE A 675 -2.70 -9.23 -34.26
N SER A 676 -3.72 -8.39 -34.41
CA SER A 676 -3.60 -6.93 -34.51
C SER A 676 -3.76 -6.21 -33.17
N LEU A 677 -3.95 -6.96 -32.09
CA LEU A 677 -4.19 -6.43 -30.75
C LEU A 677 -2.98 -5.61 -30.30
N ARG A 678 -3.23 -4.36 -29.90
CA ARG A 678 -2.23 -3.45 -29.35
C ARG A 678 -2.72 -2.91 -28.01
N GLY A 679 -1.76 -2.43 -27.22
CA GLY A 679 -2.02 -1.85 -25.91
C GLY A 679 -1.73 -2.83 -24.77
N LYS A 680 -2.22 -2.51 -23.58
CA LYS A 680 -1.82 -3.15 -22.32
C LYS A 680 -2.95 -3.13 -21.29
N LEU A 681 -2.87 -4.08 -20.36
CA LEU A 681 -3.54 -4.03 -19.07
C LEU A 681 -2.48 -3.72 -18.02
N GLU A 682 -2.71 -2.72 -17.19
CA GLU A 682 -1.87 -2.40 -16.05
C GLU A 682 -2.67 -2.54 -14.76
N PHE A 683 -2.06 -3.16 -13.75
CA PHE A 683 -2.59 -3.30 -12.41
C PHE A 683 -1.63 -2.60 -11.47
N LEU A 684 -2.15 -1.77 -10.57
CA LEU A 684 -1.36 -1.03 -9.59
C LEU A 684 -1.98 -1.21 -8.21
N GLN A 685 -1.18 -1.63 -7.23
CA GLN A 685 -1.58 -1.75 -5.84
C GLN A 685 -0.48 -1.15 -4.95
N GLN A 686 -0.84 -0.21 -4.08
CA GLN A 686 0.13 0.52 -3.26
C GLN A 686 0.71 -0.35 -2.15
N ASN A 687 -0.13 -1.03 -1.37
CA ASN A 687 0.26 -2.09 -0.45
C ASN A 687 -0.85 -3.16 -0.31
N GLU A 688 -0.66 -4.10 0.61
CA GLU A 688 -1.59 -5.20 0.88
C GLU A 688 -2.99 -4.81 1.41
N TYR A 689 -3.16 -3.63 2.01
CA TYR A 689 -4.46 -3.11 2.51
C TYR A 689 -5.19 -2.21 1.50
N ASP A 690 -4.53 -1.88 0.39
CA ASP A 690 -5.07 -1.01 -0.64
C ASP A 690 -5.76 -1.84 -1.73
N ILE A 691 -6.76 -1.25 -2.38
CA ILE A 691 -7.41 -1.84 -3.54
C ILE A 691 -6.50 -1.79 -4.78
N THR A 692 -6.79 -2.64 -5.76
CA THR A 692 -6.04 -2.65 -7.03
C THR A 692 -6.70 -1.73 -8.04
N ASN A 693 -5.94 -0.77 -8.56
CA ASN A 693 -6.33 0.06 -9.70
C ASN A 693 -5.98 -0.68 -10.99
N VAL A 694 -6.95 -0.79 -11.91
CA VAL A 694 -6.80 -1.47 -13.19
C VAL A 694 -6.93 -0.45 -14.31
N GLU A 695 -5.91 -0.31 -15.14
CA GLU A 695 -5.93 0.48 -16.38
C GLU A 695 -5.96 -0.45 -17.58
N LEU A 696 -7.03 -0.39 -18.35
CA LEU A 696 -7.25 -1.18 -19.55
C LEU A 696 -7.12 -0.27 -20.76
N ASN A 697 -6.16 -0.54 -21.64
CA ASN A 697 -5.99 0.17 -22.90
C ASN A 697 -5.74 -0.84 -24.02
N LEU A 698 -6.80 -1.23 -24.72
CA LEU A 698 -6.76 -2.20 -25.82
C LEU A 698 -7.21 -1.56 -27.13
N ASP A 699 -6.51 -1.88 -28.22
CA ASP A 699 -6.83 -1.45 -29.58
C ASP A 699 -6.73 -2.63 -30.56
N GLY A 700 -7.43 -2.55 -31.68
CA GLY A 700 -7.45 -3.61 -32.69
C GLY A 700 -8.34 -4.81 -32.32
N LEU A 701 -9.42 -4.59 -31.55
CA LEU A 701 -10.40 -5.62 -31.14
C LEU A 701 -11.40 -6.01 -32.26
N HIS A 702 -11.51 -5.19 -33.31
CA HIS A 702 -12.38 -5.42 -34.49
C HIS A 702 -13.86 -5.67 -34.22
N GLY A 703 -14.36 -5.40 -33.00
CA GLY A 703 -15.75 -5.62 -32.61
C GLY A 703 -16.17 -7.08 -32.48
N LYS A 704 -15.25 -8.04 -32.61
CA LYS A 704 -15.54 -9.50 -32.63
C LYS A 704 -15.18 -10.22 -31.32
N MET A 705 -14.63 -9.51 -30.34
CA MET A 705 -14.17 -10.08 -29.07
C MET A 705 -15.29 -10.08 -28.03
N SER A 706 -15.27 -11.04 -27.12
CA SER A 706 -16.25 -11.23 -26.06
C SER A 706 -15.62 -11.02 -24.68
N GLY A 707 -15.28 -12.12 -24.00
CA GLY A 707 -14.74 -12.15 -22.65
C GLY A 707 -13.23 -12.00 -22.62
N TYR A 708 -12.72 -11.64 -21.45
CA TYR A 708 -11.32 -11.57 -21.09
C TYR A 708 -11.16 -11.88 -19.62
N HIS A 709 -10.21 -12.76 -19.30
CA HIS A 709 -10.08 -13.37 -17.97
C HIS A 709 -8.61 -13.57 -17.60
N VAL A 710 -8.32 -13.61 -16.30
CA VAL A 710 -7.06 -14.10 -15.74
C VAL A 710 -7.13 -15.62 -15.64
N HIS A 711 -6.13 -16.29 -16.21
CA HIS A 711 -5.96 -17.74 -16.22
C HIS A 711 -4.88 -18.18 -15.23
N MET A 712 -4.75 -19.48 -15.00
CA MET A 712 -3.97 -19.99 -13.86
C MET A 712 -2.44 -19.85 -14.01
N THR A 713 -1.90 -19.85 -15.23
CA THR A 713 -0.45 -20.04 -15.48
C THR A 713 0.10 -19.07 -16.52
N PRO A 714 1.44 -18.87 -16.59
CA PRO A 714 2.06 -18.01 -17.58
C PRO A 714 2.16 -18.70 -18.94
N ILE A 715 2.34 -17.90 -19.99
CA ILE A 715 2.42 -18.37 -21.38
C ILE A 715 3.74 -19.11 -21.66
N GLU A 716 3.62 -20.25 -22.34
CA GLU A 716 4.74 -20.94 -22.99
C GLU A 716 4.92 -20.41 -24.42
N GLN A 717 5.99 -19.62 -24.62
CA GLN A 717 6.19 -18.82 -25.83
C GLN A 717 6.54 -19.64 -27.09
N ASP A 718 7.02 -20.87 -26.92
CA ASP A 718 7.42 -21.79 -27.99
C ASP A 718 6.29 -22.68 -28.50
N LEU A 719 5.09 -22.56 -27.95
CA LEU A 719 3.90 -23.25 -28.46
C LEU A 719 3.26 -22.48 -29.62
N GLU A 720 2.86 -23.19 -30.68
CA GLU A 720 2.12 -22.61 -31.82
C GLU A 720 0.73 -22.09 -31.40
N PHE A 721 0.10 -22.77 -30.42
CA PHE A 721 -1.20 -22.43 -29.86
C PHE A 721 -1.08 -22.17 -28.35
N PRO A 722 -0.41 -21.08 -27.93
CA PRO A 722 -0.02 -20.87 -26.54
C PRO A 722 -1.20 -20.54 -25.62
N CYS A 723 -2.31 -20.05 -26.17
CA CYS A 723 -3.47 -19.61 -25.39
C CYS A 723 -4.42 -20.76 -25.03
N GLU A 724 -4.24 -21.95 -25.59
CA GLU A 724 -5.14 -23.10 -25.41
C GLU A 724 -5.30 -23.55 -23.96
N SER A 725 -6.41 -24.26 -23.69
CA SER A 725 -6.74 -24.78 -22.35
C SER A 725 -5.73 -25.80 -21.83
N THR A 726 -4.98 -26.44 -22.71
CA THR A 726 -3.91 -27.38 -22.35
C THR A 726 -2.68 -26.69 -21.75
N SER A 727 -2.48 -25.40 -22.05
CA SER A 727 -1.35 -24.59 -21.59
C SER A 727 -1.73 -23.68 -20.41
N LEU A 728 -2.81 -22.90 -20.57
CA LEU A 728 -3.22 -21.86 -19.62
C LEU A 728 -4.31 -22.31 -18.63
N TYR A 729 -4.85 -23.52 -18.81
CA TYR A 729 -5.89 -24.12 -17.97
C TYR A 729 -7.15 -23.24 -17.82
N GLY A 730 -7.87 -23.38 -16.70
CA GLY A 730 -9.10 -22.66 -16.39
C GLY A 730 -8.88 -21.20 -15.98
N HIS A 731 -9.96 -20.56 -15.56
CA HIS A 731 -9.91 -19.23 -14.97
C HIS A 731 -9.29 -19.28 -13.58
N TRP A 732 -8.69 -18.18 -13.14
CA TRP A 732 -8.21 -18.05 -11.77
C TRP A 732 -9.39 -17.91 -10.81
N ASN A 733 -9.67 -18.97 -10.05
CA ASN A 733 -10.79 -19.04 -9.11
C ASN A 733 -10.35 -19.69 -7.78
N PRO A 734 -9.48 -19.02 -6.98
CA PRO A 734 -8.96 -19.59 -5.72
C PRO A 734 -10.02 -19.77 -4.64
N PHE A 735 -11.22 -19.22 -4.87
CA PHE A 735 -12.35 -19.19 -3.96
C PHE A 735 -13.50 -20.07 -4.44
N ASP A 736 -13.28 -20.90 -5.47
CA ASP A 736 -14.29 -21.84 -6.00
C ASP A 736 -15.69 -21.23 -6.20
N VAL A 737 -15.73 -19.97 -6.65
CA VAL A 737 -16.99 -19.26 -6.94
C VAL A 737 -17.79 -20.04 -7.98
N ASN A 738 -19.07 -20.26 -7.70
CA ASN A 738 -19.92 -21.12 -8.52
C ASN A 738 -20.28 -20.47 -9.86
N VAL A 739 -19.72 -21.03 -10.95
CA VAL A 739 -19.87 -20.56 -12.33
C VAL A 739 -21.24 -20.89 -12.94
N ASN A 740 -22.15 -21.56 -12.22
CA ASN A 740 -23.49 -21.87 -12.74
C ASN A 740 -24.53 -20.76 -12.44
N ASN A 741 -24.27 -19.88 -11.46
CA ASN A 741 -25.15 -18.78 -11.05
C ASN A 741 -24.55 -17.42 -11.43
N ILE A 742 -24.16 -17.22 -12.69
CA ILE A 742 -23.47 -16.00 -13.14
C ILE A 742 -24.47 -14.87 -13.32
N LEU A 743 -24.27 -13.78 -12.57
CA LEU A 743 -24.95 -12.50 -12.82
C LEU A 743 -24.44 -11.85 -14.11
N SER A 744 -25.29 -11.09 -14.82
CA SER A 744 -24.83 -10.47 -16.06
C SER A 744 -23.63 -9.53 -15.81
N PRO A 745 -22.76 -9.32 -16.81
CA PRO A 745 -21.59 -8.47 -16.64
C PRO A 745 -21.91 -7.10 -16.02
N ARG A 746 -21.14 -6.71 -14.99
CA ARG A 746 -21.26 -5.48 -14.19
C ARG A 746 -22.45 -5.43 -13.24
N GLU A 747 -23.33 -6.43 -13.21
CA GLU A 747 -24.48 -6.46 -12.30
C GLU A 747 -24.07 -6.85 -10.89
N GLY A 748 -23.29 -7.93 -10.73
CA GLY A 748 -22.84 -8.46 -9.43
C GLY A 748 -21.65 -7.72 -8.83
N THR A 749 -21.39 -7.96 -7.54
CA THR A 749 -20.20 -7.47 -6.83
C THR A 749 -18.95 -8.30 -7.16
N THR A 750 -17.75 -7.80 -6.84
CA THR A 750 -16.49 -8.46 -7.26
C THR A 750 -16.27 -9.86 -6.69
N ASP A 751 -16.88 -10.16 -5.55
CA ASP A 751 -16.88 -11.48 -4.88
C ASP A 751 -17.82 -12.50 -5.50
N GLN A 752 -18.79 -12.05 -6.30
CA GLN A 752 -19.77 -12.92 -6.96
C GLN A 752 -19.28 -13.47 -8.30
N TYR A 753 -18.10 -13.03 -8.74
CA TYR A 753 -17.43 -13.53 -9.95
C TYR A 753 -16.17 -14.28 -9.57
N GLU A 754 -15.74 -15.19 -10.45
CA GLU A 754 -14.40 -15.78 -10.35
C GLU A 754 -13.37 -14.64 -10.24
N MET A 755 -12.33 -14.83 -9.40
CA MET A 755 -11.35 -13.78 -9.18
C MET A 755 -10.75 -13.25 -10.50
N GLY A 756 -10.50 -14.17 -11.44
CA GLY A 756 -10.01 -13.87 -12.77
C GLY A 756 -11.05 -13.41 -13.80
N ASP A 757 -12.35 -13.40 -13.51
CA ASP A 757 -13.36 -12.97 -14.48
C ASP A 757 -13.46 -11.44 -14.58
N LEU A 758 -12.57 -10.86 -15.40
CA LEU A 758 -12.55 -9.41 -15.63
C LEU A 758 -13.75 -8.93 -16.45
N SER A 759 -14.35 -9.81 -17.26
CA SER A 759 -15.51 -9.46 -18.09
C SER A 759 -16.79 -9.37 -17.29
N GLY A 760 -17.01 -10.31 -16.37
CA GLY A 760 -18.07 -10.24 -15.37
C GLY A 760 -17.95 -8.98 -14.54
N LYS A 761 -16.74 -8.67 -14.04
CA LYS A 761 -16.49 -7.50 -13.17
C LYS A 761 -16.59 -6.15 -13.90
N PHE A 762 -15.93 -5.99 -15.05
CA PHE A 762 -15.74 -4.69 -15.71
C PHE A 762 -16.55 -4.52 -16.99
N GLY A 763 -17.24 -5.58 -17.44
CA GLY A 763 -17.99 -5.63 -18.69
C GLY A 763 -17.18 -6.21 -19.84
N THR A 764 -17.88 -6.70 -20.86
CA THR A 764 -17.31 -7.40 -22.02
C THR A 764 -16.69 -6.45 -23.06
N LEU A 765 -15.92 -7.04 -23.98
CA LEU A 765 -15.29 -6.37 -25.12
C LEU A 765 -16.17 -6.35 -26.39
N GLU A 766 -17.43 -6.78 -26.28
CA GLU A 766 -18.32 -6.89 -27.44
C GLU A 766 -18.53 -5.56 -28.17
N ASN A 767 -18.49 -5.62 -29.51
CA ASN A 767 -18.69 -4.47 -30.40
C ASN A 767 -17.69 -3.30 -30.19
N ARG A 768 -16.58 -3.53 -29.48
CA ARG A 768 -15.54 -2.50 -29.29
C ARG A 768 -14.41 -2.68 -30.31
N LYS A 769 -13.94 -1.57 -30.89
CA LYS A 769 -12.71 -1.53 -31.71
C LYS A 769 -11.49 -1.17 -30.86
N ARG A 770 -11.67 -0.15 -30.03
CA ARG A 770 -10.73 0.33 -29.01
C ARG A 770 -11.44 0.42 -27.68
N TYR A 771 -10.76 0.07 -26.59
CA TYR A 771 -11.32 0.11 -25.25
C TYR A 771 -10.29 0.65 -24.26
N VAL A 772 -10.57 1.85 -23.73
CA VAL A 772 -9.74 2.53 -22.73
C VAL A 772 -10.60 2.85 -21.51
N LYS A 773 -10.29 2.24 -20.37
CA LYS A 773 -11.00 2.45 -19.10
C LYS A 773 -10.11 2.20 -17.89
N THR A 774 -10.48 2.82 -16.78
CA THR A 774 -9.88 2.62 -15.45
C THR A 774 -10.93 2.05 -14.50
N PHE A 775 -10.54 1.08 -13.68
CA PHE A 775 -11.38 0.41 -12.71
C PHE A 775 -10.69 0.28 -11.36
N ASN A 776 -11.49 0.08 -10.32
CA ASN A 776 -11.05 -0.17 -8.95
C ASN A 776 -11.60 -1.54 -8.55
N ASP A 777 -10.72 -2.43 -8.07
CA ASP A 777 -11.09 -3.79 -7.72
C ASP A 777 -10.62 -4.15 -6.31
N THR A 778 -11.54 -4.67 -5.51
CA THR A 778 -11.31 -5.08 -4.12
C THR A 778 -10.86 -6.54 -3.99
N MET A 779 -10.82 -7.30 -5.08
CA MET A 779 -10.54 -8.75 -5.13
C MET A 779 -9.64 -9.13 -6.33
N LEU A 780 -8.60 -8.33 -6.60
CA LEU A 780 -7.54 -8.62 -7.57
C LEU A 780 -6.16 -8.27 -6.97
N PRO A 781 -5.73 -8.96 -5.90
CA PRO A 781 -4.51 -8.60 -5.20
C PRO A 781 -3.26 -8.86 -6.05
N LEU A 782 -2.25 -8.03 -5.86
CA LEU A 782 -0.88 -8.20 -6.32
C LEU A 782 0.06 -8.68 -5.21
N PHE A 783 -0.41 -8.71 -3.96
CA PHE A 783 0.28 -9.21 -2.77
C PHE A 783 -0.33 -10.52 -2.27
N GLY A 784 0.47 -11.31 -1.55
CA GLY A 784 -0.01 -12.49 -0.85
C GLY A 784 -0.31 -13.69 -1.76
N PRO A 785 -0.86 -14.78 -1.18
CA PRO A 785 -0.95 -16.09 -1.82
C PRO A 785 -1.90 -16.14 -3.03
N THR A 786 -2.91 -15.27 -3.08
CA THR A 786 -3.90 -15.22 -4.16
C THR A 786 -3.52 -14.26 -5.31
N SER A 787 -2.28 -13.76 -5.31
CA SER A 787 -1.78 -12.81 -6.30
C SER A 787 -1.96 -13.29 -7.76
N ILE A 788 -2.27 -12.34 -8.64
CA ILE A 788 -2.38 -12.56 -10.09
C ILE A 788 -1.02 -12.45 -10.82
N LEU A 789 0.06 -12.10 -10.12
CA LEU A 789 1.40 -12.05 -10.72
C LEU A 789 1.86 -13.43 -11.18
N GLY A 790 2.51 -13.50 -12.34
CA GLY A 790 2.97 -14.77 -12.93
C GLY A 790 1.85 -15.60 -13.57
N ARG A 791 0.64 -15.06 -13.67
CA ARG A 791 -0.51 -15.65 -14.38
C ARG A 791 -0.64 -15.07 -15.78
N SER A 792 -1.73 -15.35 -16.50
CA SER A 792 -1.96 -14.81 -17.84
C SER A 792 -3.34 -14.21 -18.02
N ILE A 793 -3.48 -13.28 -18.96
CA ILE A 793 -4.74 -12.78 -19.49
C ILE A 793 -5.06 -13.53 -20.77
N VAL A 794 -6.30 -13.95 -20.95
CA VAL A 794 -6.82 -14.50 -22.21
C VAL A 794 -8.01 -13.67 -22.66
N ILE A 795 -8.07 -13.34 -23.95
CA ILE A 795 -9.20 -12.68 -24.62
C ILE A 795 -9.87 -13.68 -25.56
N HIS A 796 -11.19 -13.73 -25.53
CA HIS A 796 -12.02 -14.65 -26.29
C HIS A 796 -12.69 -13.97 -27.49
N LYS A 797 -12.90 -14.72 -28.57
CA LYS A 797 -13.78 -14.36 -29.69
C LYS A 797 -15.23 -14.62 -29.29
N LYS A 798 -16.16 -13.80 -29.79
CA LYS A 798 -17.60 -14.02 -29.62
C LYS A 798 -18.05 -15.34 -30.26
N GLU A 799 -17.48 -15.69 -31.39
CA GLU A 799 -17.75 -16.96 -32.07
C GLU A 799 -17.17 -18.13 -31.27
N LYS A 800 -18.04 -19.05 -30.83
CA LYS A 800 -17.70 -20.30 -30.13
C LYS A 800 -16.83 -20.13 -28.87
N ASN A 801 -16.76 -18.91 -28.31
CA ASN A 801 -15.92 -18.57 -27.16
C ASN A 801 -14.43 -18.95 -27.32
N LEU A 802 -13.93 -18.93 -28.56
CA LEU A 802 -12.56 -19.36 -28.88
C LEU A 802 -11.53 -18.41 -28.28
N ARG A 803 -10.45 -18.95 -27.72
CA ARG A 803 -9.34 -18.13 -27.20
C ARG A 803 -8.60 -17.49 -28.36
N TRP A 804 -8.57 -16.15 -28.38
CA TRP A 804 -8.01 -15.37 -29.48
C TRP A 804 -6.57 -14.94 -29.20
N ALA A 805 -6.39 -14.27 -28.07
CA ALA A 805 -5.12 -13.67 -27.70
C ALA A 805 -4.85 -13.85 -26.22
N CYS A 806 -3.59 -13.95 -25.83
CA CYS A 806 -3.19 -14.06 -24.43
C CYS A 806 -1.89 -13.31 -24.14
N SER A 807 -1.69 -12.87 -22.90
CA SER A 807 -0.42 -12.28 -22.42
C SER A 807 -0.13 -12.73 -21.00
N THR A 808 1.13 -12.99 -20.65
CA THR A 808 1.54 -13.17 -19.25
C THR A 808 1.41 -11.83 -18.51
N ILE A 809 1.03 -11.89 -17.23
CA ILE A 809 0.99 -10.76 -16.29
C ILE A 809 2.38 -10.68 -15.65
N GLU A 810 3.20 -9.79 -16.19
CA GLU A 810 4.58 -9.59 -15.76
C GLU A 810 4.69 -8.41 -14.79
N ARG A 811 5.83 -8.31 -14.08
CA ARG A 811 6.11 -7.16 -13.22
C ARG A 811 6.39 -5.93 -14.07
N GLY A 812 5.72 -4.82 -13.76
CA GLY A 812 6.03 -3.51 -14.33
C GLY A 812 6.97 -2.75 -13.41
N TYR A 813 8.23 -2.60 -13.79
CA TYR A 813 9.22 -1.82 -13.03
C TYR A 813 10.14 -1.05 -13.98
N SER A 814 10.75 0.02 -13.48
CA SER A 814 11.84 0.70 -14.20
C SER A 814 13.17 0.01 -13.88
N PRO A 815 14.07 -0.22 -14.86
CA PRO A 815 15.43 -0.67 -14.58
C PRO A 815 16.22 0.29 -13.67
N SER A 816 15.80 1.56 -13.60
CA SER A 816 16.34 2.55 -12.66
C SER A 816 15.81 2.40 -11.23
N GLU A 817 14.84 1.52 -10.98
CA GLU A 817 14.18 1.32 -9.68
C GLU A 817 14.55 -0.04 -9.09
N ALA A 818 14.60 -1.08 -9.92
CA ALA A 818 14.81 -2.45 -9.48
C ALA A 818 15.37 -3.37 -10.56
N ILE A 819 15.87 -4.53 -10.13
CA ILE A 819 16.29 -5.65 -10.97
C ILE A 819 15.45 -6.89 -10.66
N GLU A 820 15.13 -7.68 -11.67
CA GLU A 820 14.46 -8.97 -11.50
C GLU A 820 15.49 -10.10 -11.46
N LEU A 821 15.55 -10.80 -10.33
CA LEU A 821 16.30 -12.04 -10.18
C LEU A 821 15.45 -13.22 -10.64
N ARG A 822 16.07 -14.13 -11.40
CA ARG A 822 15.44 -15.36 -11.91
C ARG A 822 16.28 -16.56 -11.50
N ALA A 823 15.61 -17.58 -10.98
CA ALA A 823 16.23 -18.82 -10.56
C ALA A 823 15.43 -20.03 -11.06
N ILE A 824 16.11 -21.15 -11.27
CA ILE A 824 15.51 -22.40 -11.71
C ILE A 824 16.10 -23.57 -10.92
N ALA A 825 15.23 -24.45 -10.44
CA ALA A 825 15.59 -25.79 -10.01
C ALA A 825 15.20 -26.78 -11.10
N SER A 826 16.19 -27.27 -11.84
CA SER A 826 15.98 -28.09 -13.03
C SER A 826 16.11 -29.58 -12.72
N PHE A 827 14.99 -30.31 -12.83
CA PHE A 827 14.93 -31.77 -12.74
C PHE A 827 15.09 -32.34 -14.15
N HIS A 828 16.32 -32.35 -14.68
CA HIS A 828 16.61 -32.79 -16.06
C HIS A 828 17.28 -34.17 -16.13
N HIS A 829 17.61 -34.79 -14.99
CA HIS A 829 18.31 -36.07 -14.97
C HIS A 829 17.45 -37.18 -15.60
N PRO A 830 17.88 -37.85 -16.69
CA PRO A 830 17.04 -38.83 -17.40
C PRO A 830 16.69 -40.07 -16.58
N GLN A 831 17.58 -40.46 -15.67
CA GLN A 831 17.37 -41.56 -14.70
C GLN A 831 16.87 -41.05 -13.33
N GLY A 832 16.48 -39.77 -13.24
CA GLY A 832 15.91 -39.21 -12.02
C GLY A 832 14.51 -39.76 -11.72
N PHE A 833 13.84 -39.16 -10.74
CA PHE A 833 12.49 -39.57 -10.31
C PHE A 833 11.42 -38.50 -10.60
N ALA A 834 11.85 -37.26 -10.81
CA ALA A 834 11.03 -36.18 -11.34
C ALA A 834 11.72 -35.61 -12.58
N TYR A 835 10.92 -35.06 -13.50
CA TYR A 835 11.38 -34.42 -14.71
C TYR A 835 10.61 -33.11 -14.93
N GLY A 836 11.31 -31.99 -15.11
CA GLY A 836 10.70 -30.68 -15.22
C GLY A 836 11.49 -29.59 -14.52
N TYR A 837 10.80 -28.54 -14.08
CA TYR A 837 11.42 -27.42 -13.40
C TYR A 837 10.54 -26.81 -12.31
N ILE A 838 11.21 -26.11 -11.39
CA ILE A 838 10.62 -25.09 -10.54
C ILE A 838 11.33 -23.78 -10.89
N ARG A 839 10.60 -22.76 -11.32
CA ARG A 839 11.12 -21.44 -11.67
C ARG A 839 10.71 -20.44 -10.63
N MET A 840 11.62 -19.56 -10.24
CA MET A 840 11.41 -18.57 -9.20
C MET A 840 11.82 -17.19 -9.71
N THR A 841 11.02 -16.17 -9.43
CA THR A 841 11.32 -14.79 -9.79
C THR A 841 11.07 -13.84 -8.62
N GLN A 842 12.01 -12.93 -8.38
CA GLN A 842 11.94 -11.96 -7.29
C GLN A 842 12.49 -10.61 -7.75
N LEU A 843 11.81 -9.53 -7.39
CA LEU A 843 12.28 -8.17 -7.65
C LEU A 843 13.14 -7.69 -6.48
N ILE A 844 14.32 -7.13 -6.78
CA ILE A 844 15.23 -6.53 -5.81
C ILE A 844 15.39 -5.05 -6.17
N HIS A 845 15.02 -4.18 -5.24
CA HIS A 845 15.15 -2.73 -5.41
C HIS A 845 16.58 -2.26 -5.15
N GLN A 846 16.91 -1.04 -5.59
CA GLN A 846 18.26 -0.48 -5.43
C GLN A 846 18.70 -0.34 -3.96
N ASP A 847 17.75 -0.19 -3.03
CA ASP A 847 18.00 -0.15 -1.59
C ASP A 847 18.20 -1.54 -0.96
N GLY A 848 18.14 -2.61 -1.77
CA GLY A 848 18.29 -4.00 -1.34
C GLY A 848 17.00 -4.64 -0.82
N THR A 849 15.87 -3.91 -0.79
CA THR A 849 14.57 -4.48 -0.41
C THR A 849 14.07 -5.45 -1.46
N GLN A 850 13.32 -6.45 -1.02
CA GLN A 850 12.93 -7.59 -1.84
C GLN A 850 11.41 -7.72 -1.91
N SER A 851 10.88 -8.04 -3.09
CA SER A 851 9.49 -8.44 -3.24
C SER A 851 9.25 -9.88 -2.78
N GLU A 852 7.99 -10.30 -2.71
CA GLU A 852 7.65 -11.73 -2.65
C GLU A 852 8.16 -12.46 -3.90
N THR A 853 8.45 -13.75 -3.75
CA THR A 853 8.95 -14.60 -4.83
C THR A 853 7.78 -15.33 -5.49
N ILE A 854 7.69 -15.23 -6.82
CA ILE A 854 6.71 -15.98 -7.62
C ILE A 854 7.35 -17.28 -8.05
N ILE A 855 6.68 -18.41 -7.80
CA ILE A 855 7.18 -19.76 -8.03
C ILE A 855 6.27 -20.46 -9.04
N GLU A 856 6.80 -20.81 -10.22
CA GLU A 856 6.13 -21.65 -11.22
C GLU A 856 6.66 -23.09 -11.11
N THR A 857 5.78 -24.07 -10.97
CA THR A 857 6.13 -25.49 -10.94
C THR A 857 5.59 -26.20 -12.18
N LYS A 858 6.47 -26.94 -12.88
CA LYS A 858 6.11 -27.82 -14.00
C LYS A 858 6.87 -29.12 -13.83
N LEU A 859 6.24 -30.10 -13.18
CA LEU A 859 6.88 -31.38 -12.84
C LEU A 859 6.05 -32.56 -13.35
N ARG A 860 6.74 -33.56 -13.90
CA ARG A 860 6.17 -34.82 -14.35
C ARG A 860 7.11 -35.97 -14.03
N HIS A 861 6.62 -37.20 -14.19
CA HIS A 861 7.49 -38.37 -14.10
C HIS A 861 8.40 -38.47 -15.35
N PRO A 862 9.66 -38.91 -15.20
CA PRO A 862 10.59 -39.10 -16.31
C PRO A 862 10.05 -40.02 -17.41
N GLY A 863 10.43 -39.73 -18.66
CA GLY A 863 9.98 -40.43 -19.87
C GLY A 863 8.95 -39.62 -20.67
N LYS A 864 9.12 -39.54 -21.99
CA LYS A 864 8.29 -38.66 -22.86
C LYS A 864 6.80 -39.01 -22.87
N HIS A 865 6.47 -40.28 -22.66
CA HIS A 865 5.09 -40.79 -22.66
C HIS A 865 4.60 -41.23 -21.28
N ASN A 866 5.34 -40.90 -20.22
CA ASN A 866 4.95 -41.25 -18.86
C ASN A 866 3.79 -40.35 -18.40
N ARG A 867 2.67 -40.97 -18.03
CA ARG A 867 1.44 -40.31 -17.57
C ARG A 867 1.13 -40.60 -16.10
N ASN A 868 2.10 -41.12 -15.35
CA ASN A 868 1.93 -41.36 -13.93
C ASN A 868 1.65 -40.04 -13.21
N ILE A 869 0.74 -40.11 -12.24
CA ILE A 869 0.36 -38.98 -11.40
C ILE A 869 0.59 -39.40 -9.96
N THR A 870 1.27 -38.54 -9.21
CA THR A 870 1.48 -38.71 -7.78
C THR A 870 1.18 -37.40 -7.08
N LYS A 871 0.53 -37.49 -5.92
CA LYS A 871 -0.05 -36.33 -5.23
C LYS A 871 0.55 -36.09 -3.86
N ASN A 872 0.34 -34.88 -3.35
CA ASN A 872 0.66 -34.46 -1.99
C ASN A 872 2.15 -34.68 -1.65
N HIS A 873 3.04 -34.24 -2.54
CA HIS A 873 4.47 -34.24 -2.28
C HIS A 873 4.84 -33.00 -1.46
N ASN A 874 5.38 -33.22 -0.27
CA ASN A 874 6.08 -32.14 0.42
C ASN A 874 7.35 -31.79 -0.35
N TRP A 875 7.85 -30.59 -0.13
CA TRP A 875 9.00 -30.01 -0.80
C TRP A 875 9.59 -28.90 0.07
N ALA A 876 10.93 -28.86 0.11
CA ALA A 876 11.66 -27.94 0.97
C ALA A 876 13.04 -27.59 0.40
N ILE A 877 13.58 -26.44 0.81
CA ILE A 877 14.95 -26.00 0.53
C ILE A 877 15.88 -26.60 1.57
N TYR A 878 16.96 -27.17 1.09
CA TYR A 878 18.02 -27.81 1.87
C TYR A 878 19.32 -27.03 1.76
N VAL A 879 20.14 -27.06 2.81
CA VAL A 879 21.31 -26.17 2.93
C VAL A 879 22.31 -26.34 1.80
N ASN A 880 22.62 -27.57 1.39
CA ASN A 880 23.68 -27.85 0.44
C ASN A 880 23.13 -28.15 -0.97
N PRO A 881 23.93 -27.94 -2.02
CA PRO A 881 23.61 -28.47 -3.34
C PRO A 881 23.69 -30.01 -3.37
N VAL A 882 22.95 -30.61 -4.28
CA VAL A 882 22.93 -32.06 -4.59
C VAL A 882 23.72 -32.36 -5.85
N GLY A 883 24.17 -33.61 -6.00
CA GLY A 883 24.98 -34.07 -7.13
C GLY A 883 24.49 -35.41 -7.66
N VAL A 884 25.38 -36.41 -7.71
CA VAL A 884 25.09 -37.76 -8.23
C VAL A 884 24.02 -38.48 -7.40
N ASP A 885 23.89 -38.12 -6.13
CA ASP A 885 22.90 -38.68 -5.20
C ASP A 885 21.44 -38.38 -5.59
N ALA A 886 21.20 -37.42 -6.50
CA ALA A 886 19.88 -37.13 -7.04
C ALA A 886 19.30 -38.25 -7.93
N ALA A 887 20.16 -39.12 -8.48
CA ALA A 887 19.78 -40.20 -9.39
C ALA A 887 19.80 -41.60 -8.75
N VAL A 888 20.13 -41.70 -7.46
CA VAL A 888 20.29 -42.99 -6.77
C VAL A 888 18.93 -43.66 -6.54
N HIS A 889 18.83 -44.95 -6.88
CA HIS A 889 17.58 -45.71 -6.73
C HIS A 889 17.18 -45.98 -5.28
N VAL A 890 18.14 -46.18 -4.38
CA VAL A 890 17.90 -46.43 -2.95
C VAL A 890 17.42 -45.14 -2.29
N LYS A 891 16.19 -45.15 -1.75
CA LYS A 891 15.51 -43.95 -1.20
C LYS A 891 16.31 -43.29 -0.07
N ASP A 892 16.87 -44.09 0.84
CA ASP A 892 17.55 -43.58 2.05
C ASP A 892 18.86 -42.83 1.75
N THR A 893 19.48 -43.13 0.61
CA THR A 893 20.74 -42.49 0.16
C THR A 893 20.51 -41.40 -0.89
N ARG A 894 19.27 -41.24 -1.36
CA ARG A 894 18.93 -40.27 -2.41
C ARG A 894 18.85 -38.86 -1.83
N CYS A 895 19.41 -37.88 -2.53
CA CYS A 895 19.36 -36.47 -2.15
C CYS A 895 19.95 -36.17 -0.75
N VAL A 896 20.76 -37.07 -0.18
CA VAL A 896 21.35 -36.93 1.16
C VAL A 896 22.36 -35.79 1.22
N ALA A 897 23.05 -35.50 0.11
CA ALA A 897 24.04 -34.42 0.03
C ALA A 897 23.47 -33.05 0.40
N GLY A 898 22.16 -32.84 0.18
CA GLY A 898 21.45 -31.61 0.56
C GLY A 898 21.51 -31.28 2.06
N GLY A 899 21.78 -32.26 2.93
CA GLY A 899 21.90 -32.06 4.37
C GLY A 899 20.54 -31.97 5.07
N TYR A 900 20.26 -30.83 5.71
CA TYR A 900 19.06 -30.55 6.50
C TYR A 900 18.24 -29.39 5.90
N ILE A 901 16.99 -29.24 6.35
CA ILE A 901 16.10 -28.15 5.93
C ILE A 901 16.72 -26.81 6.33
N TRP A 902 16.72 -25.86 5.40
CA TRP A 902 17.38 -24.58 5.61
C TRP A 902 16.64 -23.68 6.60
N ASN A 903 17.27 -23.37 7.74
CA ASN A 903 16.73 -22.51 8.79
C ASN A 903 17.72 -21.38 9.17
N PRO A 904 17.88 -20.34 8.31
CA PRO A 904 18.85 -19.26 8.55
C PRO A 904 18.42 -18.28 9.64
N TYR A 905 17.15 -18.30 10.06
CA TYR A 905 16.60 -17.38 11.06
C TYR A 905 16.44 -18.02 12.45
N PHE A 906 16.96 -19.23 12.63
CA PHE A 906 16.95 -19.92 13.93
C PHE A 906 15.55 -20.02 14.55
N THR A 907 14.53 -20.15 13.70
CA THR A 907 13.17 -20.47 14.14
C THR A 907 13.25 -21.75 14.97
N GLN A 908 12.64 -21.76 16.14
CA GLN A 908 12.61 -22.89 17.07
C GLN A 908 13.99 -23.38 17.53
N LEU A 909 14.94 -22.45 17.71
CA LEU A 909 16.29 -22.79 18.17
C LEU A 909 16.35 -23.46 19.55
N ALA A 910 15.48 -23.07 20.48
CA ALA A 910 15.55 -23.52 21.88
C ALA A 910 14.94 -24.92 22.09
N ASP A 911 14.00 -25.33 21.24
CA ASP A 911 13.36 -26.65 21.30
C ASP A 911 13.24 -27.29 19.89
N PRO A 912 14.38 -27.60 19.24
CA PRO A 912 14.41 -28.01 17.83
C PRO A 912 13.84 -29.41 17.57
N LEU A 913 13.61 -30.22 18.61
CA LEU A 913 13.08 -31.58 18.49
C LEU A 913 11.55 -31.66 18.63
N ASN A 914 10.90 -30.55 18.96
CA ASN A 914 9.46 -30.50 19.18
C ASN A 914 8.69 -30.20 17.88
N ASP A 915 8.62 -31.21 17.02
CA ASP A 915 7.95 -31.11 15.71
C ASP A 915 6.45 -30.78 15.83
N ASP A 916 5.80 -31.19 16.91
CA ASP A 916 4.37 -30.94 17.12
C ASP A 916 4.08 -29.46 17.38
N LEU A 917 4.91 -28.80 18.20
CA LEU A 917 4.86 -27.35 18.36
C LEU A 917 5.15 -26.65 17.04
N TYR A 918 6.19 -27.06 16.33
CA TYR A 918 6.56 -26.44 15.05
C TYR A 918 5.38 -26.45 14.06
N LYS A 919 4.70 -27.60 13.91
CA LYS A 919 3.55 -27.75 12.99
C LYS A 919 2.32 -26.92 13.40
N GLN A 920 2.14 -26.64 14.69
CA GLN A 920 1.06 -25.76 15.17
C GLN A 920 1.37 -24.28 14.87
N GLU A 921 2.65 -23.92 14.92
CA GLU A 921 3.12 -22.55 14.83
C GLU A 921 3.46 -22.13 13.38
N CYS A 922 3.92 -23.05 12.54
CA CYS A 922 4.17 -22.81 11.11
C CYS A 922 2.87 -22.94 10.29
N GLY A 923 2.59 -21.99 9.41
CA GLY A 923 1.47 -22.09 8.46
C GLY A 923 1.42 -20.96 7.43
N PRO A 924 0.49 -21.03 6.46
CA PRO A 924 0.30 -20.01 5.42
C PRO A 924 -0.10 -18.64 5.97
N ASP A 925 -0.77 -18.61 7.11
CA ASP A 925 -1.25 -17.43 7.84
C ASP A 925 -0.15 -16.75 8.68
N LEU A 926 0.93 -17.47 9.02
CA LEU A 926 2.11 -16.90 9.66
C LEU A 926 3.41 -17.50 9.08
N PRO A 927 3.76 -17.18 7.82
CA PRO A 927 4.87 -17.81 7.11
C PRO A 927 6.24 -17.51 7.73
N LEU A 928 6.35 -16.43 8.50
CA LEU A 928 7.57 -16.05 9.21
C LEU A 928 7.92 -17.00 10.37
N ARG A 929 6.93 -17.75 10.90
CA ARG A 929 7.12 -18.72 11.98
C ARG A 929 7.55 -20.10 11.47
N CYS A 930 7.68 -20.27 10.16
CA CYS A 930 8.21 -21.46 9.49
C CYS A 930 9.73 -21.37 9.28
N TYR A 931 10.39 -22.51 9.11
CA TYR A 931 11.73 -22.55 8.53
C TYR A 931 11.68 -21.98 7.12
N VAL A 932 12.65 -21.13 6.74
CA VAL A 932 12.74 -20.58 5.38
C VAL A 932 12.72 -21.69 4.33
N GLY A 933 13.38 -22.81 4.61
CA GLY A 933 13.39 -23.97 3.73
C GLY A 933 12.08 -24.76 3.70
N ASP A 934 11.19 -24.65 4.68
CA ASP A 934 9.93 -25.39 4.69
C ASP A 934 8.85 -24.70 3.84
N ILE A 935 8.95 -24.91 2.52
CA ILE A 935 8.01 -24.34 1.55
C ILE A 935 6.62 -24.97 1.70
N SER A 936 6.56 -26.28 1.99
CA SER A 936 5.27 -26.98 2.13
C SER A 936 4.44 -26.49 3.30
N GLY A 937 5.07 -26.18 4.43
CA GLY A 937 4.37 -25.58 5.56
C GLY A 937 3.73 -24.23 5.22
N ARG A 938 4.30 -23.47 4.28
CA ARG A 938 3.79 -22.15 3.87
C ARG A 938 2.82 -22.19 2.70
N LEU A 939 3.10 -23.00 1.67
CA LEU A 939 2.39 -22.97 0.39
C LEU A 939 1.57 -24.24 0.12
N GLY A 940 1.70 -25.26 0.96
CA GLY A 940 1.13 -26.58 0.75
C GLY A 940 2.01 -27.48 -0.14
N PRO A 941 1.61 -28.76 -0.29
CA PRO A 941 2.31 -29.72 -1.11
C PRO A 941 2.08 -29.48 -2.61
N ILE A 942 2.90 -30.12 -3.44
CA ILE A 942 2.80 -30.10 -4.90
C ILE A 942 2.44 -31.48 -5.46
N ASP A 943 1.89 -31.49 -6.67
CA ASP A 943 1.59 -32.71 -7.40
C ASP A 943 2.55 -32.89 -8.59
N ILE A 944 2.88 -34.15 -8.92
CA ILE A 944 3.75 -34.48 -10.06
C ILE A 944 2.91 -35.19 -11.12
N GLY A 945 3.01 -34.72 -12.37
CA GLY A 945 2.27 -35.27 -13.52
C GLY A 945 0.92 -34.59 -13.80
N LEU A 946 0.59 -33.53 -13.04
CA LEU A 946 -0.62 -32.71 -13.24
C LEU A 946 -0.29 -31.36 -13.91
N GLN A 947 -1.26 -30.45 -13.86
CA GLN A 947 -1.18 -29.09 -14.39
C GLN A 947 -0.08 -28.29 -13.70
N ARG A 948 0.49 -27.29 -14.40
CA ARG A 948 1.45 -26.35 -13.81
C ARG A 948 0.77 -25.52 -12.72
N GLN A 949 1.51 -25.22 -11.65
CA GLN A 949 1.02 -24.42 -10.52
C GLN A 949 1.88 -23.17 -10.32
N VAL A 950 1.25 -22.07 -9.91
CA VAL A 950 1.91 -20.80 -9.61
C VAL A 950 1.62 -20.40 -8.16
N PHE A 951 2.66 -20.16 -7.40
CA PHE A 951 2.62 -19.76 -5.99
C PHE A 951 3.31 -18.41 -5.77
N THR A 952 2.97 -17.75 -4.66
CA THR A 952 3.64 -16.52 -4.18
C THR A 952 4.10 -16.76 -2.74
N ASP A 953 5.37 -16.54 -2.44
CA ASP A 953 5.96 -16.74 -1.11
C ASP A 953 6.67 -15.48 -0.60
N SER A 954 6.33 -15.04 0.61
CA SER A 954 6.92 -13.90 1.30
C SER A 954 8.20 -14.21 2.08
N ASN A 955 8.50 -15.49 2.29
CA ASN A 955 9.67 -15.95 3.04
C ASN A 955 10.62 -16.81 2.19
N PHE A 956 10.69 -16.54 0.87
CA PHE A 956 11.62 -17.20 -0.06
C PHE A 956 12.60 -16.17 -0.65
N PRO A 957 13.76 -15.92 -0.04
CA PRO A 957 14.73 -14.94 -0.55
C PRO A 957 15.62 -15.51 -1.66
N LEU A 958 15.65 -14.87 -2.84
CA LEU A 958 16.59 -15.16 -3.93
C LEU A 958 17.82 -14.24 -3.90
N GLY A 959 17.74 -13.07 -3.27
CA GLY A 959 18.83 -12.10 -3.19
C GLY A 959 19.30 -11.81 -1.75
N GLY A 960 20.32 -10.96 -1.62
CA GLY A 960 20.83 -10.49 -0.34
C GLY A 960 21.76 -11.49 0.39
N PRO A 961 22.09 -11.22 1.68
CA PRO A 961 23.06 -12.02 2.44
C PRO A 961 22.55 -13.42 2.77
N ILE A 962 21.23 -13.63 2.79
CA ILE A 962 20.57 -14.91 3.04
C ILE A 962 19.79 -15.23 1.76
N SER A 963 20.39 -16.06 0.90
CA SER A 963 19.82 -16.43 -0.40
C SER A 963 19.63 -17.95 -0.52
N ALA A 964 18.55 -18.34 -1.19
CA ALA A 964 18.28 -19.71 -1.63
C ALA A 964 19.15 -20.13 -2.84
N MET A 965 19.78 -19.18 -3.53
CA MET A 965 20.67 -19.47 -4.65
C MET A 965 21.84 -20.36 -4.23
N GLY A 966 22.15 -21.39 -5.02
CA GLY A 966 23.20 -22.36 -4.72
C GLY A 966 22.82 -23.46 -3.72
N ARG A 967 21.57 -23.45 -3.23
CA ARG A 967 20.99 -24.51 -2.38
C ARG A 967 20.27 -25.55 -3.23
N SER A 968 19.67 -26.55 -2.59
CA SER A 968 18.85 -27.55 -3.28
C SER A 968 17.39 -27.52 -2.84
N ILE A 969 16.48 -27.86 -3.74
CA ILE A 969 15.10 -28.21 -3.43
C ILE A 969 15.00 -29.73 -3.40
N VAL A 970 14.42 -30.27 -2.33
CA VAL A 970 14.12 -31.69 -2.16
C VAL A 970 12.61 -31.85 -2.15
N ILE A 971 12.11 -32.76 -2.99
CA ILE A 971 10.73 -33.21 -3.05
C ILE A 971 10.66 -34.55 -2.31
N PHE A 972 9.67 -34.70 -1.44
CA PHE A 972 9.43 -35.88 -0.63
C PHE A 972 8.45 -36.86 -1.29
N ASP A 973 8.26 -38.03 -0.69
CA ASP A 973 7.42 -39.10 -1.24
C ASP A 973 5.93 -38.71 -1.27
N THR A 974 5.16 -39.50 -2.04
CA THR A 974 3.72 -39.24 -2.24
C THR A 974 2.94 -39.28 -0.92
N ASN A 975 1.79 -38.61 -0.86
CA ASN A 975 0.87 -38.67 0.29
C ASN A 975 1.55 -38.29 1.62
N PHE A 976 2.32 -37.19 1.61
CA PHE A 976 3.04 -36.67 2.77
C PHE A 976 4.10 -37.64 3.35
N GLY A 977 4.62 -38.56 2.52
CA GLY A 977 5.69 -39.46 2.94
C GLY A 977 6.98 -38.71 3.29
N THR A 978 7.76 -39.24 4.23
CA THR A 978 8.95 -38.57 4.79
C THR A 978 10.24 -38.83 4.01
N ASN A 979 10.24 -39.82 3.10
CA ASN A 979 11.42 -40.18 2.31
C ASN A 979 11.69 -39.17 1.20
N ARG A 980 12.97 -38.93 0.88
CA ARG A 980 13.37 -38.04 -0.21
C ARG A 980 13.07 -38.70 -1.57
N PHE A 981 12.24 -38.06 -2.38
CA PHE A 981 11.80 -38.57 -3.67
C PHE A 981 12.67 -38.06 -4.83
N ALA A 982 12.90 -36.76 -4.92
CA ALA A 982 13.72 -36.14 -5.97
C ALA A 982 14.36 -34.85 -5.46
N CYS A 983 15.43 -34.37 -6.11
CA CYS A 983 16.05 -33.10 -5.76
C CYS A 983 16.72 -32.43 -6.97
N ALA A 984 16.89 -31.11 -6.87
CA ALA A 984 17.58 -30.29 -7.85
C ALA A 984 18.21 -29.06 -7.19
N ASN A 985 19.27 -28.52 -7.77
CA ASN A 985 19.91 -27.28 -7.31
C ASN A 985 19.14 -26.05 -7.78
N ILE A 986 19.09 -25.02 -6.93
CA ILE A 986 18.55 -23.70 -7.27
C ILE A 986 19.69 -22.89 -7.91
N GLU A 987 19.60 -22.68 -9.22
CA GLU A 987 20.63 -22.03 -10.02
C GLU A 987 20.09 -20.80 -10.76
N PRO A 988 20.94 -19.87 -11.23
CA PRO A 988 20.49 -18.71 -12.00
C PRO A 988 19.77 -19.12 -13.29
N ASP A 989 18.59 -18.56 -13.55
CA ASP A 989 17.87 -18.74 -14.82
C ASP A 989 18.16 -17.56 -15.76
N ASN A 990 19.38 -17.55 -16.32
CA ASN A 990 19.79 -16.53 -17.29
C ASN A 990 19.01 -16.71 -18.59
N ASP A 991 18.63 -15.62 -19.26
CA ASP A 991 17.94 -15.66 -20.56
C ASP A 991 18.71 -14.81 -21.58
N ILE A 992 19.40 -15.47 -22.51
CA ILE A 992 20.12 -14.81 -23.62
C ILE A 992 19.27 -14.89 -24.87
N VAL A 993 18.97 -13.72 -25.44
CA VAL A 993 18.08 -13.60 -26.59
C VAL A 993 18.87 -13.24 -27.84
N LYS A 994 18.77 -14.06 -28.90
CA LYS A 994 19.53 -13.86 -30.15
C LYS A 994 18.70 -14.13 -31.40
N TYR A 995 18.86 -13.26 -32.41
CA TYR A 995 18.33 -13.52 -33.75
C TYR A 995 19.20 -14.50 -34.52
N THR A 996 18.59 -15.52 -35.12
CA THR A 996 19.30 -16.50 -35.95
C THR A 996 18.59 -16.72 -37.28
N ASN A 997 19.35 -16.71 -38.38
CA ASN A 997 18.85 -16.97 -39.73
C ASN A 997 19.19 -18.40 -40.17
N ILE A 998 18.18 -19.21 -40.41
CA ILE A 998 18.31 -20.62 -40.82
C ILE A 998 17.79 -20.78 -42.25
N ARG A 999 18.48 -21.60 -43.05
CA ARG A 999 18.00 -21.97 -44.39
C ARG A 999 16.74 -22.82 -44.28
N LYS A 1000 15.69 -22.47 -45.01
CA LYS A 1000 14.38 -23.13 -44.98
C LYS A 1000 14.30 -24.22 -46.08
N PRO A 1001 14.47 -25.52 -45.76
CA PRO A 1001 14.18 -26.61 -46.68
C PRO A 1001 12.67 -26.69 -47.03
N PRO A 1002 12.30 -27.41 -48.11
CA PRO A 1002 10.90 -27.49 -48.57
C PRO A 1002 9.89 -28.00 -47.52
N ARG A 1003 10.33 -28.84 -46.58
CA ARG A 1003 9.52 -29.38 -45.46
C ARG A 1003 10.08 -28.94 -44.11
N PHE A 1004 10.23 -27.63 -43.90
CA PHE A 1004 10.73 -27.10 -42.63
C PHE A 1004 9.60 -26.93 -41.60
N VAL A 1005 9.71 -27.62 -40.45
CA VAL A 1005 8.82 -27.48 -39.30
C VAL A 1005 9.63 -26.95 -38.12
N VAL A 1006 9.20 -25.82 -37.54
CA VAL A 1006 9.91 -25.13 -36.46
C VAL A 1006 10.06 -26.02 -35.22
N ALA A 1007 8.98 -26.70 -34.82
CA ALA A 1007 8.99 -27.62 -33.68
C ALA A 1007 9.98 -28.79 -33.87
N GLN A 1008 10.06 -29.34 -35.08
CA GLN A 1008 11.01 -30.42 -35.40
C GLN A 1008 12.45 -29.92 -35.37
N PHE A 1009 12.71 -28.74 -35.94
CA PHE A 1009 14.01 -28.09 -35.87
C PHE A 1009 14.47 -27.91 -34.43
N LEU A 1010 13.60 -27.37 -33.58
CA LEU A 1010 13.90 -27.11 -32.18
C LEU A 1010 14.14 -28.41 -31.38
N GLU A 1011 13.32 -29.44 -31.60
CA GLU A 1011 13.53 -30.78 -31.02
C GLU A 1011 14.85 -31.42 -31.47
N ASP A 1012 15.21 -31.30 -32.75
CA ASP A 1012 16.46 -31.87 -33.27
C ASP A 1012 17.68 -31.16 -32.66
N VAL A 1013 17.63 -29.82 -32.55
CA VAL A 1013 18.66 -29.03 -31.87
C VAL A 1013 18.77 -29.42 -30.40
N ARG A 1014 17.66 -29.46 -29.66
CA ARG A 1014 17.62 -29.86 -28.24
C ARG A 1014 18.21 -31.26 -28.03
N LYS A 1015 17.88 -32.23 -28.89
CA LYS A 1015 18.42 -33.60 -28.85
C LYS A 1015 19.93 -33.68 -29.12
N ILE A 1016 20.43 -32.90 -30.08
CA ILE A 1016 21.87 -32.86 -30.37
C ILE A 1016 22.60 -32.19 -29.22
N MET A 1017 22.15 -31.02 -28.75
CA MET A 1017 22.77 -30.31 -27.63
C MET A 1017 22.60 -31.06 -26.29
N GLY A 1018 21.68 -32.02 -26.20
CA GLY A 1018 21.46 -32.83 -24.99
C GLY A 1018 20.78 -32.04 -23.86
N ILE A 1019 19.89 -31.12 -24.20
CA ILE A 1019 19.26 -30.18 -23.26
C ILE A 1019 17.74 -30.42 -23.17
N PRO A 1020 17.10 -30.13 -22.02
CA PRO A 1020 15.65 -30.20 -21.87
C PRO A 1020 14.93 -29.07 -22.63
N ASP A 1021 13.61 -29.21 -22.77
CA ASP A 1021 12.74 -28.30 -23.53
C ASP A 1021 12.71 -26.87 -22.98
N TRP A 1022 12.86 -26.68 -21.67
CA TRP A 1022 12.82 -25.36 -21.03
C TRP A 1022 14.12 -24.54 -21.12
N MET A 1023 15.23 -25.12 -21.60
CA MET A 1023 16.53 -24.43 -21.75
C MET A 1023 16.75 -23.76 -23.11
N LEU A 1024 15.91 -24.06 -24.10
CA LEU A 1024 15.99 -23.45 -25.42
C LEU A 1024 14.58 -23.26 -25.98
N SER A 1025 14.15 -22.02 -26.19
CA SER A 1025 12.81 -21.69 -26.72
C SER A 1025 12.89 -20.67 -27.86
N ILE A 1026 11.83 -20.57 -28.68
CA ILE A 1026 11.74 -19.62 -29.80
C ILE A 1026 10.50 -18.74 -29.59
N ASP A 1027 10.62 -17.42 -29.76
CA ASP A 1027 9.44 -16.54 -29.83
C ASP A 1027 8.85 -16.61 -31.26
N ILE A 1028 7.74 -17.34 -31.40
CA ILE A 1028 7.08 -17.57 -32.68
C ILE A 1028 6.59 -16.26 -33.31
N ARG A 1029 6.20 -15.25 -32.51
CA ARG A 1029 5.69 -13.96 -33.02
C ARG A 1029 6.75 -13.14 -33.74
N LYS A 1030 8.02 -13.35 -33.40
CA LYS A 1030 9.18 -12.65 -33.98
C LYS A 1030 9.81 -13.44 -35.13
N THR A 1031 9.21 -14.56 -35.52
CA THR A 1031 9.67 -15.38 -36.64
C THR A 1031 9.34 -14.70 -37.96
N LYS A 1032 10.34 -14.55 -38.85
CA LYS A 1032 10.18 -13.91 -40.18
C LYS A 1032 10.71 -14.80 -41.29
N ILE A 1033 9.98 -14.89 -42.40
CA ILE A 1033 10.48 -15.54 -43.61
C ILE A 1033 11.21 -14.47 -44.43
N LEU A 1034 12.47 -14.77 -44.79
CA LEU A 1034 13.35 -13.86 -45.54
C LEU A 1034 13.71 -14.47 -46.91
N HIS A 1035 14.22 -13.65 -47.83
CA HIS A 1035 14.73 -14.05 -49.14
C HIS A 1035 13.76 -14.94 -49.95
N ASN A 1036 12.53 -14.46 -50.19
CA ASN A 1036 11.50 -15.15 -50.98
C ASN A 1036 11.23 -16.61 -50.54
N GLY A 1037 11.33 -16.89 -49.24
CA GLY A 1037 11.07 -18.23 -48.70
C GLY A 1037 12.30 -19.11 -48.52
N ALA A 1038 13.49 -18.66 -48.91
CA ALA A 1038 14.73 -19.43 -48.78
C ALA A 1038 15.28 -19.46 -47.34
N CYS A 1039 14.96 -18.46 -46.52
CA CYS A 1039 15.47 -18.31 -45.16
C CYS A 1039 14.34 -18.06 -44.16
N ILE A 1040 14.57 -18.46 -42.91
CA ILE A 1040 13.70 -18.14 -41.77
C ILE A 1040 14.56 -17.56 -40.64
N GLN A 1041 14.13 -16.43 -40.10
CA GLN A 1041 14.74 -15.77 -38.96
C GLN A 1041 13.94 -16.08 -37.70
N PHE A 1042 14.61 -16.54 -36.66
CA PHE A 1042 14.04 -16.79 -35.33
C PHE A 1042 14.60 -15.81 -34.30
N LEU A 1043 13.80 -15.50 -33.29
CA LEU A 1043 14.28 -14.97 -32.02
C LEU A 1043 14.38 -16.14 -31.04
N ILE A 1044 15.61 -16.56 -30.74
CA ILE A 1044 15.91 -17.73 -29.91
C ILE A 1044 16.28 -17.25 -28.50
N HIS A 1045 15.75 -17.93 -27.50
CA HIS A 1045 16.05 -17.73 -26.08
C HIS A 1045 16.84 -18.92 -25.56
N PHE A 1046 18.05 -18.67 -25.06
CA PHE A 1046 18.89 -19.64 -24.35
C PHE A 1046 18.70 -19.41 -22.86
N LYS A 1047 18.12 -20.39 -22.17
CA LYS A 1047 17.68 -20.28 -20.77
C LYS A 1047 18.44 -21.21 -19.84
N GLY A 1048 18.54 -20.84 -18.56
CA GLY A 1048 19.15 -21.64 -17.51
C GLY A 1048 20.58 -21.23 -17.15
N PRO A 1049 21.24 -21.96 -16.23
CA PRO A 1049 22.52 -21.57 -15.65
C PRO A 1049 23.66 -21.51 -16.66
N ILE A 1050 23.59 -22.34 -17.70
CA ILE A 1050 24.62 -22.46 -18.74
C ILE A 1050 24.25 -21.74 -20.06
N ALA A 1051 23.35 -20.75 -20.02
CA ALA A 1051 22.86 -20.05 -21.23
C ALA A 1051 23.97 -19.57 -22.18
N ASN A 1052 25.09 -19.06 -21.64
CA ASN A 1052 26.26 -18.64 -22.44
C ASN A 1052 26.86 -19.80 -23.25
N ILE A 1053 26.98 -20.98 -22.65
CA ILE A 1053 27.51 -22.19 -23.30
C ILE A 1053 26.52 -22.67 -24.36
N LEU A 1054 25.21 -22.64 -24.05
CA LEU A 1054 24.16 -23.01 -25.01
C LEU A 1054 24.20 -22.13 -26.26
N GLU A 1055 24.37 -20.82 -26.10
CA GLU A 1055 24.48 -19.87 -27.20
C GLU A 1055 25.70 -20.16 -28.08
N GLN A 1056 26.87 -20.40 -27.47
CA GLN A 1056 28.12 -20.70 -28.18
C GLN A 1056 28.05 -22.04 -28.93
N ASP A 1057 27.58 -23.09 -28.26
CA ASP A 1057 27.42 -24.42 -28.85
C ASP A 1057 26.37 -24.43 -29.96
N PHE A 1058 25.31 -23.65 -29.81
CA PHE A 1058 24.33 -23.49 -30.87
C PHE A 1058 24.92 -22.82 -32.10
N ASN A 1059 25.68 -21.73 -31.95
CA ASN A 1059 26.37 -21.09 -33.07
C ASN A 1059 27.35 -22.06 -33.75
N LYS A 1060 28.10 -22.85 -32.97
CA LYS A 1060 29.02 -23.88 -33.47
C LYS A 1060 28.27 -24.99 -34.22
N LEU A 1061 27.13 -25.43 -33.70
CA LEU A 1061 26.29 -26.45 -34.31
C LEU A 1061 25.70 -25.96 -35.65
N ILE A 1062 25.23 -24.72 -35.71
CA ILE A 1062 24.63 -24.13 -36.93
C ILE A 1062 25.68 -23.83 -38.01
N SER A 1063 26.90 -23.45 -37.61
CA SER A 1063 28.00 -23.14 -38.55
C SER A 1063 28.73 -24.37 -39.07
N THR A 1064 29.07 -25.33 -38.19
CA THR A 1064 29.83 -26.53 -38.57
C THR A 1064 28.93 -27.72 -38.94
N GLY A 1065 27.64 -27.67 -38.55
CA GLY A 1065 26.70 -28.78 -38.71
C GLY A 1065 26.91 -29.95 -37.75
N ARG A 1066 27.83 -29.83 -36.77
CA ARG A 1066 28.21 -30.94 -35.88
C ARG A 1066 28.58 -30.46 -34.46
N LEU A 1067 28.21 -31.26 -33.45
CA LEU A 1067 28.60 -31.08 -32.06
C LEU A 1067 28.92 -32.42 -31.39
N ASP A 1068 30.19 -32.64 -31.02
CA ASP A 1068 30.70 -33.95 -30.57
C ASP A 1068 30.42 -34.27 -29.09
N THR A 1069 30.26 -33.25 -28.25
CA THR A 1069 29.88 -33.38 -26.82
C THR A 1069 28.50 -32.75 -26.56
N PRO A 1070 27.71 -33.25 -25.59
CA PRO A 1070 26.49 -32.55 -25.17
C PRO A 1070 26.86 -31.24 -24.48
N SER A 1071 26.01 -30.21 -24.62
CA SER A 1071 26.19 -28.90 -24.01
C SER A 1071 25.91 -28.94 -22.50
N LEU A 1072 24.97 -29.80 -22.08
CA LEU A 1072 24.63 -30.01 -20.67
C LEU A 1072 25.34 -31.26 -20.14
N TYR A 1073 26.16 -31.05 -19.10
CA TYR A 1073 26.78 -32.13 -18.35
C TYR A 1073 25.79 -32.68 -17.30
N ILE A 1074 25.55 -33.98 -17.32
CA ILE A 1074 24.66 -34.66 -16.37
C ILE A 1074 25.51 -35.66 -15.56
N PRO A 1075 25.73 -35.42 -14.24
CA PRO A 1075 26.56 -36.30 -13.42
C PRO A 1075 26.07 -37.75 -13.45
N GLY A 1076 26.97 -38.70 -13.71
CA GLY A 1076 26.63 -40.13 -13.73
C GLY A 1076 25.85 -40.61 -14.97
N TYR A 1077 25.56 -39.74 -15.94
CA TYR A 1077 24.83 -40.10 -17.16
C TYR A 1077 25.60 -39.71 -18.43
N VAL A 1078 25.89 -40.70 -19.28
CA VAL A 1078 26.48 -40.49 -20.60
C VAL A 1078 25.53 -41.00 -21.68
N PRO A 1079 25.04 -40.15 -22.60
CA PRO A 1079 24.10 -40.57 -23.63
C PRO A 1079 24.79 -41.41 -24.72
N THR A 1080 24.57 -42.73 -24.71
CA THR A 1080 25.22 -43.68 -25.64
C THR A 1080 24.67 -43.66 -27.07
N LYS A 1081 23.47 -43.09 -27.29
CA LYS A 1081 22.78 -43.04 -28.60
C LYS A 1081 22.44 -41.61 -29.06
N ARG A 1082 23.34 -40.65 -28.85
CA ARG A 1082 23.13 -39.23 -29.21
C ARG A 1082 23.46 -38.95 -30.68
N LYS A 1083 22.59 -38.21 -31.37
CA LYS A 1083 22.88 -37.67 -32.71
C LYS A 1083 23.85 -36.49 -32.59
N THR A 1084 24.89 -36.44 -33.43
CA THR A 1084 25.93 -35.41 -33.37
C THR A 1084 25.86 -34.41 -34.52
N THR A 1085 25.13 -34.72 -35.59
CA THR A 1085 25.04 -33.90 -36.81
C THR A 1085 23.65 -33.29 -36.99
N LEU A 1086 23.61 -32.03 -37.45
CA LEU A 1086 22.39 -31.29 -37.73
C LEU A 1086 22.21 -31.13 -39.26
N GLY A 1087 21.00 -31.39 -39.74
CA GLY A 1087 20.66 -31.27 -41.17
C GLY A 1087 20.32 -29.84 -41.63
N TYR A 1088 20.45 -28.85 -40.76
CA TYR A 1088 20.09 -27.45 -41.02
C TYR A 1088 21.35 -26.58 -41.09
N ARG A 1089 21.36 -25.56 -41.95
CA ARG A 1089 22.50 -24.64 -42.16
C ARG A 1089 22.08 -23.20 -41.94
N GLN A 1090 23.04 -22.35 -41.58
CA GLN A 1090 22.86 -20.90 -41.51
C GLN A 1090 22.46 -20.33 -42.89
N CYS A 1091 21.64 -19.28 -42.89
CA CYS A 1091 21.29 -18.54 -44.10
C CYS A 1091 22.20 -17.31 -44.31
N GLY A 1092 23.09 -17.38 -45.32
CA GLY A 1092 24.09 -16.36 -45.70
C GLY A 1092 25.32 -16.34 -44.77
N SER A 1093 26.56 -16.12 -45.21
CA SER A 1093 27.17 -15.79 -46.51
C SER A 1093 27.76 -17.02 -47.23
N GLN A 1094 27.55 -17.14 -48.55
CA GLN A 1094 28.33 -18.06 -49.38
C GLN A 1094 29.74 -17.47 -49.59
N ASP A 1095 30.77 -18.21 -49.23
CA ASP A 1095 32.10 -18.05 -49.82
C ASP A 1095 32.00 -18.50 -51.30
N PRO A 1096 32.44 -17.69 -52.29
CA PRO A 1096 32.36 -18.03 -53.71
C PRO A 1096 33.05 -19.36 -54.10
N ASN A 1097 33.82 -19.97 -53.19
CA ASN A 1097 34.56 -21.21 -53.43
C ASN A 1097 33.85 -22.51 -53.02
N ASP A 1098 32.65 -22.46 -52.44
CA ASP A 1098 32.00 -23.69 -51.94
C ASP A 1098 31.27 -24.45 -53.07
N LYS A 1099 32.00 -25.37 -53.73
CA LYS A 1099 31.49 -26.19 -54.84
C LYS A 1099 30.38 -27.14 -54.38
N ASN A 1100 29.23 -27.05 -55.04
CA ASN A 1100 28.10 -27.98 -54.93
C ASN A 1100 28.52 -29.43 -55.19
N PHE A 1101 28.64 -30.26 -54.15
CA PHE A 1101 28.62 -31.71 -54.29
C PHE A 1101 27.16 -32.18 -54.45
N LYS A 1102 26.73 -32.37 -55.71
CA LYS A 1102 25.55 -33.18 -56.02
C LYS A 1102 25.92 -34.65 -55.91
N PHE A 1103 25.39 -35.35 -54.91
CA PHE A 1103 25.37 -36.82 -54.89
C PHE A 1103 24.41 -37.30 -55.97
N PHE A 1104 24.95 -37.86 -57.06
CA PHE A 1104 24.22 -38.79 -57.92
C PHE A 1104 24.59 -40.20 -57.49
N LEU A 1105 23.62 -40.92 -56.91
CA LEU A 1105 23.69 -42.36 -56.77
C LEU A 1105 23.56 -42.99 -58.17
N GLN A 1106 24.59 -43.70 -58.62
CA GLN A 1106 24.44 -44.78 -59.59
C GLN A 1106 25.14 -46.03 -59.05
N ASN A 1107 24.35 -47.08 -58.90
CA ASN A 1107 24.74 -48.45 -58.60
C ASN A 1107 25.69 -48.96 -59.69
N ILE A 1108 26.92 -49.33 -59.33
CA ILE A 1108 27.65 -50.43 -59.97
C ILE A 1108 28.38 -51.24 -58.90
N SER A 1109 28.23 -52.55 -59.04
CA SER A 1109 28.66 -53.67 -58.21
C SER A 1109 30.18 -53.79 -57.99
N LEU A 1110 30.51 -54.47 -56.88
CA LEU A 1110 31.82 -54.96 -56.47
C LEU A 1110 32.62 -55.63 -57.59
N GLN A 1111 33.94 -55.41 -57.61
CA GLN A 1111 34.92 -56.50 -57.65
C GLN A 1111 36.29 -56.09 -57.09
N LEU A 1112 37.02 -57.12 -56.66
CA LEU A 1112 38.11 -57.15 -55.69
C LEU A 1112 39.47 -56.58 -56.16
N CYS A 1113 40.24 -56.21 -55.12
CA CYS A 1113 41.65 -56.55 -54.84
C CYS A 1113 42.77 -55.47 -55.00
N PRO A 1114 43.79 -55.51 -54.11
CA PRO A 1114 44.66 -54.37 -53.78
C PRO A 1114 46.10 -54.53 -54.28
N LYS A 1115 46.88 -53.43 -54.30
CA LYS A 1115 48.36 -53.37 -54.24
C LYS A 1115 48.75 -51.90 -53.94
N LEU A 1116 49.22 -51.56 -52.74
CA LEU A 1116 50.59 -51.60 -52.19
C LEU A 1116 51.56 -50.56 -52.81
N ILE A 1117 52.45 -50.02 -51.95
CA ILE A 1117 53.62 -49.12 -52.15
C ILE A 1117 53.30 -47.66 -51.74
N LEU A 1118 53.66 -47.11 -50.57
CA LEU A 1118 54.93 -46.93 -49.81
C LEU A 1118 55.89 -45.88 -50.41
N ILE A 1119 56.48 -45.07 -49.49
CA ILE A 1119 57.63 -44.12 -49.59
C ILE A 1119 57.17 -42.65 -49.60
N VAL A 1120 57.21 -41.88 -48.49
CA VAL A 1120 58.30 -41.39 -47.60
C VAL A 1120 59.04 -40.17 -48.18
N THR A 1121 58.92 -39.04 -47.48
CA THR A 1121 59.92 -38.00 -47.08
C THR A 1121 59.27 -36.60 -47.15
N LEU A 1122 59.65 -35.55 -46.43
CA LEU A 1122 60.31 -35.21 -45.16
C LEU A 1122 60.37 -33.65 -45.17
N CYS A 1123 60.63 -33.01 -44.02
CA CYS A 1123 61.07 -31.61 -43.82
C CYS A 1123 59.94 -30.56 -43.60
N ILE A 1124 59.62 -30.13 -42.37
CA ILE A 1124 60.33 -29.37 -41.29
C ILE A 1124 60.17 -27.83 -41.47
N ILE A 1125 59.95 -27.14 -40.32
CA ILE A 1125 60.17 -25.70 -39.98
C ILE A 1125 58.90 -24.83 -40.05
N ILE A 1126 58.49 -23.96 -39.10
CA ILE A 1126 58.70 -23.67 -37.66
C ILE A 1126 57.88 -22.40 -37.37
N LYS A 1127 57.29 -22.27 -36.16
CA LYS A 1127 56.91 -21.03 -35.42
C LYS A 1127 55.91 -20.04 -36.07
N LEU A 1128 55.22 -19.14 -35.35
CA LEU A 1128 54.72 -18.99 -33.98
C LEU A 1128 53.93 -17.66 -34.02
N LEU A 1129 52.65 -17.69 -33.65
CA LEU A 1129 51.86 -16.61 -33.03
C LEU A 1129 50.48 -17.16 -32.68
#